data_AF-A0A2V2S6B3-F1
#
_entry.id   AF-A0A2V2S6B3-F1
#
_cell.length_a   1.000
_cell.length_b   1.000
_cell.length_c   1.000
_cell.angle_alpha   90.00
_cell.angle_beta   90.00
_cell.angle_gamma   90.00
#
_symmetry.space_group_name_H-M   'P 1'
#
loop_
_entity.id
_entity.type
_entity.pdbx_description
1 polymer ?
#
loop_
_entity_poly.entity_id
_entity_poly.type
_entity_poly.pdbx_seq_one_letter_code
_entity_poly.pdbx_strand_id
1 'polypeptide(L)'
;MNPKIKRLLFIALPVAVVGIAALLLVNWFNNREPVLRAPTDKERAQISARLHPGIPQTLAVVPQKPISASQAVRLAIGSLGLESENENRQVADILAAELAGVKGLALVERRELDKVLRELELSFSGLVRPKQIVRAGKLLRADWFVFGTSASVDGTNRMIVARVVDARTGVMRDIDVFKAPRSAIKLASDMRDFVRQCREGASKPKPKVFLALGAFEDVSINSRQVGFPDQLRAYLTGAYRSGRVTMLERESVEALLSEVRLDLAGLTDEGAARAPSPMQSAFWIVTGHYQSYERAGFEVELDLKIQRIFGNRSEARFRDRPGETLFKKIKNAIDEVVTKESGPLIVSRSSEARFQLSAGKDLLDLPLSDPAFIPIENLNPEAASRSARNTQEAFRAFQTVLLLEPTNREVKLYLAACLRTWTMNRVAEARDYYREVLDEPVQDQWTAKARSALLDSFFRYSPEEKARWFQVASKTSTNSAAAQFYQQMAKGAAEDAVIAAGDSSKGPQVAEPRLIEGIRNWKRSGIWDFQNSALGRYADSFGTNRAAAAKRLVELLPRLQQENPELAPHILAGVATFQVDTNAPIIREFERSLNECAEHPDSTPEARFYFTLIGSPVRYWAQEHKLYGLLAKSLEAVDRAASKKKAFPLDSDQKMALAYAYMAAESWTNALRAFETFSNRPVEVGNGGPYGEAFTVIFTADQTALCRQKMGLPTIPDPRRFRLNDACLCLHVPSAFVADADGLWVGMPNRLMHLDFGLQTNLLVQFPEESWAPVTSLCVSSSNIWISTEGAGLIELDRSTKRSRRISEADGLLMDSITAVALGNQVLWIGYGSGPKGGLGMIDLANRKVTNFTRSLFGQDSGTALGSHAGTDESGNPTSGLVGTVFPVRDEDVWFGGMYRGLHRYRIQGKAWDDFPDAGPCSSFILDGDRLFVGQSLDPIGYLPNRPAVLGVTIYNLSDQKWQVVSATEGLPHVMVTALALDGSDLWVGGTGFLAAVDLRSSQVRKLAYIPARNVNRLQVGGGYLWAQFNKHLFKLNLAEVR
;
A
#
# COMPACT_ATOMS: atom_id res chain seq x y z
N MET A 1 -11.68 -40.65 -39.04
CA MET A 1 -11.43 -40.10 -37.68
C MET A 1 -11.26 -41.26 -36.71
N ASN A 2 -10.15 -41.33 -35.98
CA ASN A 2 -9.73 -42.48 -35.16
C ASN A 2 -10.73 -42.76 -34.00
N PRO A 3 -11.14 -44.01 -33.72
CA PRO A 3 -12.08 -44.34 -32.63
C PRO A 3 -11.58 -43.90 -31.23
N LYS A 4 -10.26 -43.77 -31.03
CA LYS A 4 -9.70 -43.19 -29.79
C LYS A 4 -9.97 -41.69 -29.67
N ILE A 5 -9.99 -40.96 -30.78
CA ILE A 5 -10.30 -39.52 -30.83
C ILE A 5 -11.80 -39.27 -30.61
N LYS A 6 -12.68 -40.15 -31.08
CA LYS A 6 -14.13 -40.10 -30.76
C LYS A 6 -14.39 -40.29 -29.26
N ARG A 7 -13.69 -41.23 -28.59
CA ARG A 7 -13.81 -41.41 -27.12
C ARG A 7 -13.25 -40.23 -26.34
N LEU A 8 -12.13 -39.65 -26.78
CA LEU A 8 -11.57 -38.45 -26.15
C LEU A 8 -12.48 -37.22 -26.32
N LEU A 9 -13.12 -37.04 -27.49
CA LEU A 9 -14.11 -35.99 -27.70
C LEU A 9 -15.39 -36.21 -26.88
N PHE A 10 -15.86 -37.46 -26.73
CA PHE A 10 -17.04 -37.78 -25.91
C PHE A 10 -16.83 -37.55 -24.41
N ILE A 11 -15.58 -37.52 -23.93
CA ILE A 11 -15.24 -37.25 -22.52
C ILE A 11 -14.82 -35.78 -22.33
N ALA A 12 -14.05 -35.22 -23.27
CA ALA A 12 -13.57 -33.85 -23.18
C ALA A 12 -14.68 -32.81 -23.40
N LEU A 13 -15.66 -33.08 -24.26
CA LEU A 13 -16.76 -32.16 -24.52
C LEU A 13 -17.66 -31.93 -23.29
N PRO A 14 -18.14 -32.95 -22.55
CA PRO A 14 -18.88 -32.70 -21.32
C PRO A 14 -18.04 -32.08 -20.20
N VAL A 15 -16.73 -32.38 -20.10
CA VAL A 15 -15.86 -31.72 -19.11
C VAL A 15 -15.63 -30.25 -19.46
N ALA A 16 -15.47 -29.91 -20.74
CA ALA A 16 -15.37 -28.52 -21.20
C ALA A 16 -16.70 -27.78 -21.03
N VAL A 17 -17.84 -28.43 -21.30
CA VAL A 17 -19.17 -27.84 -21.08
C VAL A 17 -19.47 -27.64 -19.60
N VAL A 18 -19.07 -28.57 -18.72
CA VAL A 18 -19.18 -28.41 -17.26
C VAL A 18 -18.21 -27.34 -16.76
N GLY A 19 -17.00 -27.26 -17.31
CA GLY A 19 -16.01 -26.23 -16.99
C GLY A 19 -16.47 -24.83 -17.42
N ILE A 20 -17.03 -24.71 -18.62
CA ILE A 20 -17.62 -23.46 -19.13
C ILE A 20 -18.91 -23.12 -18.37
N ALA A 21 -19.76 -24.09 -18.05
CA ALA A 21 -20.94 -23.86 -17.23
C ALA A 21 -20.58 -23.46 -15.80
N ALA A 22 -19.52 -24.03 -15.21
CA ALA A 22 -18.99 -23.63 -13.91
C ALA A 22 -18.34 -22.24 -13.97
N LEU A 23 -17.59 -21.92 -15.02
CA LEU A 23 -17.06 -20.57 -15.25
C LEU A 23 -18.17 -19.56 -15.48
N LEU A 24 -19.22 -19.91 -16.24
CA LEU A 24 -20.39 -19.07 -16.43
C LEU A 24 -21.22 -18.97 -15.16
N LEU A 25 -21.29 -20.01 -14.31
CA LEU A 25 -21.93 -19.97 -12.99
C LEU A 25 -21.14 -19.12 -12.01
N VAL A 26 -19.82 -19.23 -11.98
CA VAL A 26 -18.92 -18.39 -11.18
C VAL A 26 -18.98 -16.95 -11.69
N ASN A 27 -18.97 -16.72 -13.00
CA ASN A 27 -19.14 -15.39 -13.60
C ASN A 27 -20.56 -14.85 -13.36
N TRP A 28 -21.58 -15.70 -13.33
CA TRP A 28 -22.97 -15.33 -13.02
C TRP A 28 -23.17 -15.05 -11.51
N PHE A 29 -22.45 -15.74 -10.63
CA PHE A 29 -22.41 -15.46 -9.19
C PHE A 29 -21.56 -14.23 -8.87
N ASN A 30 -20.49 -13.99 -9.61
CA ASN A 30 -19.59 -12.85 -9.41
C ASN A 30 -20.12 -11.55 -10.05
N ASN A 31 -20.87 -11.63 -11.16
CA ASN A 31 -21.36 -10.44 -11.90
C ASN A 31 -22.85 -10.15 -11.72
N ARG A 32 -23.58 -10.94 -10.92
CA ARG A 32 -24.85 -10.47 -10.37
C ARG A 32 -24.55 -9.85 -9.01
N GLU A 33 -24.48 -8.53 -8.95
CA GLU A 33 -25.19 -7.87 -7.85
C GLU A 33 -26.66 -8.22 -8.06
N PRO A 34 -27.25 -9.09 -7.24
CA PRO A 34 -28.64 -9.37 -7.44
C PRO A 34 -29.34 -8.11 -6.92
N VAL A 35 -30.05 -7.40 -7.81
CA VAL A 35 -31.12 -6.49 -7.43
C VAL A 35 -32.19 -7.35 -6.78
N LEU A 36 -31.90 -7.83 -5.57
CA LEU A 36 -32.81 -8.59 -4.73
C LEU A 36 -33.77 -7.56 -4.19
N ARG A 37 -35.04 -7.72 -4.57
CA ARG A 37 -36.13 -7.16 -3.80
C ARG A 37 -35.85 -7.47 -2.33
N ALA A 38 -35.89 -6.43 -1.49
CA ALA A 38 -35.70 -6.57 -0.06
C ALA A 38 -36.56 -7.76 0.44
N PRO A 39 -35.93 -8.80 1.05
CA PRO A 39 -36.66 -9.98 1.47
C PRO A 39 -37.75 -9.58 2.45
N THR A 40 -38.92 -10.19 2.34
CA THR A 40 -40.03 -9.91 3.26
C THR A 40 -39.64 -10.30 4.69
N ASP A 41 -40.25 -9.68 5.70
CA ASP A 41 -39.93 -9.95 7.12
C ASP A 41 -40.03 -11.45 7.47
N LYS A 42 -40.90 -12.18 6.75
CA LYS A 42 -41.08 -13.63 6.89
C LYS A 42 -39.89 -14.43 6.33
N GLU A 43 -39.33 -14.00 5.20
CA GLU A 43 -38.15 -14.61 4.59
C GLU A 43 -36.88 -14.30 5.39
N ARG A 44 -36.77 -13.06 5.93
CA ARG A 44 -35.66 -12.65 6.83
C ARG A 44 -35.60 -13.52 8.08
N ALA A 45 -36.74 -13.80 8.71
CA ALA A 45 -36.84 -14.69 9.86
C ALA A 45 -36.46 -16.15 9.51
N GLN A 46 -36.86 -16.64 8.33
CA GLN A 46 -36.54 -18.01 7.88
C GLN A 46 -35.07 -18.20 7.49
N ILE A 47 -34.44 -17.21 6.85
CA ILE A 47 -33.02 -17.22 6.50
C ILE A 47 -32.17 -17.16 7.78
N SER A 48 -32.54 -16.31 8.74
CA SER A 48 -31.91 -16.27 10.06
C SER A 48 -32.02 -17.61 10.80
N ALA A 49 -33.15 -18.32 10.69
CA ALA A 49 -33.37 -19.62 11.31
C ALA A 49 -32.55 -20.75 10.66
N ARG A 50 -32.35 -20.70 9.34
CA ARG A 50 -31.58 -21.72 8.60
C ARG A 50 -30.08 -21.61 8.79
N LEU A 51 -29.55 -20.40 8.97
CA LEU A 51 -28.11 -20.19 9.08
C LEU A 51 -27.54 -20.56 10.48
N HIS A 52 -28.36 -20.61 11.53
CA HIS A 52 -27.88 -20.83 12.91
C HIS A 52 -28.88 -21.66 13.75
N PRO A 53 -28.95 -22.99 13.57
CA PRO A 53 -29.81 -23.86 14.37
C PRO A 53 -29.23 -24.01 15.78
N GLY A 54 -29.75 -23.28 16.77
CA GLY A 54 -29.38 -23.45 18.18
C GLY A 54 -29.21 -22.19 19.01
N ILE A 55 -29.20 -21.00 18.41
CA ILE A 55 -29.23 -19.73 19.15
C ILE A 55 -30.71 -19.41 19.45
N PRO A 56 -31.11 -19.12 20.71
CA PRO A 56 -32.47 -18.73 21.03
C PRO A 56 -32.90 -17.57 20.13
N GLN A 57 -33.88 -17.85 19.26
CA GLN A 57 -34.57 -16.82 18.51
C GLN A 57 -35.23 -15.88 19.53
N THR A 58 -35.14 -14.58 19.27
CA THR A 58 -35.99 -13.57 19.90
C THR A 58 -35.55 -13.14 21.30
N LEU A 59 -34.70 -12.13 21.37
CA LEU A 59 -34.97 -11.04 22.31
C LEU A 59 -35.74 -9.98 21.51
N ALA A 60 -37.04 -10.23 21.30
CA ALA A 60 -37.93 -9.13 21.00
C ALA A 60 -37.69 -8.08 22.07
N VAL A 61 -37.50 -6.81 21.68
CA VAL A 61 -37.62 -5.70 22.62
C VAL A 61 -38.97 -5.91 23.29
N VAL A 62 -38.98 -6.38 24.54
CA VAL A 62 -40.22 -6.59 25.27
C VAL A 62 -40.89 -5.22 25.26
N PRO A 63 -42.09 -5.07 24.65
CA PRO A 63 -42.75 -3.79 24.59
C PRO A 63 -42.89 -3.30 26.02
N GLN A 64 -42.18 -2.23 26.34
CA GLN A 64 -42.19 -1.71 27.70
C GLN A 64 -43.62 -1.29 28.00
N LYS A 65 -44.24 -1.90 29.00
CA LYS A 65 -45.59 -1.53 29.41
C LYS A 65 -45.59 -0.03 29.73
N PRO A 66 -46.43 0.79 29.06
CA PRO A 66 -46.48 2.22 29.32
C PRO A 66 -46.81 2.47 30.78
N ILE A 67 -46.09 3.39 31.41
CA ILE A 67 -46.35 3.83 32.77
C ILE A 67 -47.09 5.15 32.68
N SER A 68 -48.36 5.16 33.11
CA SER A 68 -49.21 6.36 33.11
C SER A 68 -48.49 7.53 33.77
N ALA A 69 -48.63 8.74 33.22
CA ALA A 69 -48.03 9.95 33.80
C ALA A 69 -48.52 10.23 35.23
N SER A 70 -49.70 9.71 35.61
CA SER A 70 -50.27 9.83 36.96
C SER A 70 -49.72 8.82 37.97
N GLN A 71 -49.02 7.77 37.54
CA GLN A 71 -48.46 6.76 38.44
C GLN A 71 -47.11 7.25 39.00
N ALA A 72 -46.94 7.33 40.31
CA ALA A 72 -45.62 7.59 40.89
C ALA A 72 -44.70 6.39 40.67
N VAL A 73 -43.49 6.63 40.16
CA VAL A 73 -42.45 5.61 39.96
C VAL A 73 -41.47 5.70 41.11
N ARG A 74 -41.32 4.62 41.88
CA ARG A 74 -40.37 4.59 43.00
C ARG A 74 -38.93 4.38 42.48
N LEU A 75 -38.08 5.39 42.55
CA LEU A 75 -36.73 5.43 41.97
C LEU A 75 -35.65 5.31 43.06
N ALA A 76 -34.74 4.35 42.90
CA ALA A 76 -33.52 4.24 43.70
C ALA A 76 -32.32 4.84 42.96
N ILE A 77 -31.47 5.59 43.68
CA ILE A 77 -30.25 6.24 43.15
C ILE A 77 -29.03 5.51 43.70
N GLY A 78 -28.37 4.71 42.86
CA GLY A 78 -27.15 3.96 43.18
C GLY A 78 -25.87 4.78 43.08
N SER A 79 -24.73 4.08 43.00
CA SER A 79 -23.45 4.72 42.68
C SER A 79 -23.50 5.31 41.27
N LEU A 80 -22.90 6.48 41.08
CA LEU A 80 -22.94 7.23 39.81
C LEU A 80 -21.62 7.12 39.05
N GLY A 81 -20.72 6.22 39.47
CA GLY A 81 -19.49 5.91 38.76
C GLY A 81 -18.37 6.93 38.94
N LEU A 82 -18.38 7.74 40.00
CA LEU A 82 -17.28 8.63 40.38
C LEU A 82 -16.20 7.87 41.17
N GLU A 83 -14.96 8.37 41.16
CA GLU A 83 -13.80 7.66 41.75
C GLU A 83 -13.84 7.61 43.27
N SER A 84 -14.27 8.69 43.91
CA SER A 84 -14.41 8.72 45.36
C SER A 84 -15.85 8.47 45.77
N GLU A 85 -16.04 7.64 46.81
CA GLU A 85 -17.34 7.45 47.45
C GLU A 85 -17.93 8.78 47.95
N ASN A 86 -17.09 9.74 48.34
CA ASN A 86 -17.54 11.07 48.75
C ASN A 86 -18.14 11.88 47.59
N GLU A 87 -17.52 11.89 46.41
CA GLU A 87 -18.06 12.58 45.24
C GLU A 87 -19.34 11.89 44.73
N ASN A 88 -19.35 10.55 44.70
CA ASN A 88 -20.56 9.77 44.39
C ASN A 88 -21.71 10.15 45.32
N ARG A 89 -21.43 10.23 46.63
CA ARG A 89 -22.42 10.62 47.63
C ARG A 89 -22.90 12.05 47.43
N GLN A 90 -21.98 12.98 47.20
CA GLN A 90 -22.30 14.38 46.96
C GLN A 90 -23.22 14.56 45.73
N VAL A 91 -22.89 13.93 44.60
CA VAL A 91 -23.71 14.03 43.38
C VAL A 91 -25.05 13.31 43.56
N ALA A 92 -25.06 12.14 44.22
CA ALA A 92 -26.31 11.42 44.49
C ALA A 92 -27.25 12.20 45.42
N ASP A 93 -26.72 12.90 46.43
CA ASP A 93 -27.51 13.73 47.35
C ASP A 93 -28.09 14.96 46.63
N ILE A 94 -27.29 15.63 45.79
CA ILE A 94 -27.77 16.76 44.96
C ILE A 94 -28.84 16.26 43.98
N LEU A 95 -28.61 15.15 43.29
CA LEU A 95 -29.57 14.55 42.37
C LEU A 95 -30.87 14.15 43.08
N ALA A 96 -30.78 13.57 44.28
CA ALA A 96 -31.94 13.25 45.10
C ALA A 96 -32.73 14.51 45.49
N ALA A 97 -32.05 15.57 45.93
CA ALA A 97 -32.69 16.84 46.26
C ALA A 97 -33.39 17.47 45.05
N GLU A 98 -32.74 17.44 43.88
CA GLU A 98 -33.31 17.96 42.63
C GLU A 98 -34.50 17.13 42.11
N LEU A 99 -34.52 15.82 42.36
CA LEU A 99 -35.61 14.93 41.95
C LEU A 99 -36.78 14.87 42.95
N ALA A 100 -36.58 15.28 44.21
CA ALA A 100 -37.58 15.17 45.29
C ALA A 100 -38.88 15.96 45.04
N GLY A 101 -38.87 16.93 44.11
CA GLY A 101 -40.06 17.70 43.71
C GLY A 101 -40.63 17.33 42.33
N VAL A 102 -40.07 16.34 41.63
CA VAL A 102 -40.48 16.01 40.26
C VAL A 102 -41.76 15.17 40.28
N LYS A 103 -42.84 15.70 39.69
CA LYS A 103 -44.12 15.00 39.58
C LYS A 103 -43.94 13.64 38.89
N GLY A 104 -44.49 12.58 39.50
CA GLY A 104 -44.46 11.22 38.94
C GLY A 104 -43.23 10.39 39.33
N LEU A 105 -42.34 10.90 40.18
CA LEU A 105 -41.25 10.17 40.82
C LEU A 105 -41.43 10.15 42.34
N ALA A 106 -41.09 9.03 42.97
CA ALA A 106 -40.97 8.90 44.42
C ALA A 106 -39.58 8.33 44.72
N LEU A 107 -38.76 8.99 45.54
CA LEU A 107 -37.40 8.53 45.77
C LEU A 107 -37.35 7.47 46.87
N VAL A 108 -36.49 6.46 46.71
CA VAL A 108 -36.14 5.54 47.79
C VAL A 108 -35.21 6.26 48.76
N GLU A 109 -35.48 6.13 50.06
CA GLU A 109 -34.64 6.75 51.07
C GLU A 109 -33.23 6.14 51.06
N ARG A 110 -32.21 7.00 51.14
CA ARG A 110 -30.81 6.56 51.09
C ARG A 110 -30.46 5.56 52.21
N ARG A 111 -31.04 5.74 53.40
CA ARG A 111 -30.83 4.82 54.54
C ARG A 111 -31.35 3.41 54.26
N GLU A 112 -32.48 3.29 53.56
CA GLU A 112 -33.03 1.99 53.13
C GLU A 112 -32.12 1.34 52.07
N LEU A 113 -31.66 2.13 51.10
CA LEU A 113 -30.71 1.70 50.07
C LEU A 113 -29.41 1.19 50.66
N ASP A 114 -28.76 1.96 51.54
CA ASP A 114 -27.49 1.59 52.15
C ASP A 114 -27.62 0.35 53.04
N LYS A 115 -28.78 0.15 53.70
CA LYS A 115 -29.06 -1.05 54.50
C LYS A 115 -29.15 -2.30 53.64
N VAL A 116 -29.96 -2.24 52.57
CA VAL A 116 -30.11 -3.37 51.62
C VAL A 116 -28.78 -3.68 50.92
N LEU A 117 -27.99 -2.65 50.62
CA LEU A 117 -26.69 -2.82 49.99
C LEU A 117 -25.69 -3.56 50.86
N ARG A 118 -25.59 -3.16 52.13
CA ARG A 118 -24.75 -3.85 53.11
C ARG A 118 -25.21 -5.29 53.35
N GLU A 119 -26.52 -5.53 53.41
CA GLU A 119 -27.09 -6.87 53.63
C GLU A 119 -26.86 -7.82 52.44
N LEU A 120 -26.78 -7.28 51.23
CA LEU A 120 -26.47 -8.06 50.03
C LEU A 120 -24.96 -8.19 49.78
N GLU A 121 -24.10 -7.64 50.65
CA GLU A 121 -22.65 -7.46 50.43
C GLU A 121 -22.33 -6.85 49.06
N LEU A 122 -23.23 -5.99 48.55
CA LEU A 122 -23.12 -5.39 47.23
C LEU A 122 -22.46 -4.01 47.34
N SER A 123 -21.39 -3.80 46.57
CA SER A 123 -20.99 -2.46 46.14
C SER A 123 -21.64 -2.18 44.77
N PHE A 124 -22.29 -1.02 44.57
CA PHE A 124 -22.82 -0.61 43.26
C PHE A 124 -21.72 0.01 42.37
N SER A 125 -20.45 -0.09 42.75
CA SER A 125 -19.32 0.35 41.94
C SER A 125 -18.97 -0.73 40.92
N GLY A 126 -19.04 -0.40 39.62
CA GLY A 126 -18.71 -1.33 38.55
C GLY A 126 -19.87 -2.29 38.24
N LEU A 127 -20.53 -2.04 37.10
CA LEU A 127 -21.46 -2.92 36.38
C LEU A 127 -22.27 -3.94 37.22
N VAL A 128 -23.44 -3.51 37.69
CA VAL A 128 -24.36 -4.42 38.37
C VAL A 128 -25.15 -5.28 37.39
N ARG A 129 -25.12 -6.59 37.61
CA ARG A 129 -25.82 -7.58 36.77
C ARG A 129 -27.34 -7.41 36.91
N PRO A 130 -28.14 -7.59 35.84
CA PRO A 130 -29.60 -7.42 35.89
C PRO A 130 -30.31 -8.19 37.02
N LYS A 131 -29.79 -9.37 37.39
CA LYS A 131 -30.32 -10.17 38.51
C LYS A 131 -30.11 -9.53 39.88
N GLN A 132 -28.98 -8.86 40.10
CA GLN A 132 -28.71 -8.13 41.35
C GLN A 132 -29.59 -6.88 41.45
N ILE A 133 -29.80 -6.16 40.34
CA ILE A 133 -30.74 -5.03 40.26
C ILE A 133 -32.17 -5.48 40.59
N VAL A 134 -32.60 -6.63 40.05
CA VAL A 134 -33.93 -7.19 40.35
C VAL A 134 -34.07 -7.58 41.82
N ARG A 135 -33.02 -8.14 42.42
CA ARG A 135 -33.00 -8.51 43.85
C ARG A 135 -33.03 -7.28 44.75
N ALA A 136 -32.20 -6.28 44.48
CA ALA A 136 -32.19 -5.00 45.20
C ALA A 136 -33.52 -4.26 45.03
N GLY A 137 -34.07 -4.24 43.81
CA GLY A 137 -35.37 -3.63 43.50
C GLY A 137 -36.52 -4.23 44.31
N LYS A 138 -36.57 -5.56 44.45
CA LYS A 138 -37.56 -6.25 45.29
C LYS A 138 -37.47 -5.85 46.76
N LEU A 139 -36.25 -5.78 47.30
CA LEU A 139 -36.01 -5.43 48.72
C LEU A 139 -36.32 -3.96 49.01
N LEU A 140 -35.99 -3.06 48.08
CA LEU A 140 -36.22 -1.61 48.20
C LEU A 140 -37.64 -1.18 47.79
N ARG A 141 -38.42 -2.12 47.26
CA ARG A 141 -39.70 -1.85 46.57
C ARG A 141 -39.54 -0.76 45.50
N ALA A 142 -38.39 -0.73 44.83
CA ALA A 142 -38.11 0.22 43.78
C ALA A 142 -38.75 -0.26 42.47
N ASP A 143 -39.38 0.66 41.74
CA ASP A 143 -39.80 0.41 40.37
C ASP A 143 -38.62 0.60 39.41
N TRP A 144 -37.83 1.65 39.61
CA TRP A 144 -36.68 2.01 38.76
C TRP A 144 -35.40 2.17 39.58
N PHE A 145 -34.28 1.98 38.91
CA PHE A 145 -32.94 2.18 39.46
C PHE A 145 -32.15 3.08 38.52
N VAL A 146 -31.51 4.13 39.04
CA VAL A 146 -30.51 4.92 38.32
C VAL A 146 -29.13 4.69 38.90
N PHE A 147 -28.14 4.42 38.06
CA PHE A 147 -26.74 4.22 38.46
C PHE A 147 -25.80 4.58 37.31
N GLY A 148 -24.52 4.81 37.62
CA GLY A 148 -23.49 5.22 36.67
C GLY A 148 -22.21 4.39 36.76
N THR A 149 -21.46 4.36 35.66
CA THR A 149 -20.11 3.76 35.60
C THR A 149 -19.14 4.74 34.94
N SER A 150 -17.91 4.86 35.43
CA SER A 150 -16.87 5.64 34.76
C SER A 150 -16.35 4.92 33.51
N ALA A 151 -15.99 5.70 32.50
CA ALA A 151 -15.19 5.28 31.36
C ALA A 151 -14.09 6.32 31.14
N SER A 152 -12.86 5.88 30.86
CA SER A 152 -11.73 6.77 30.57
C SER A 152 -11.53 6.88 29.06
N VAL A 153 -11.35 8.12 28.57
CA VAL A 153 -10.97 8.43 27.18
C VAL A 153 -9.62 9.13 27.22
N ASP A 154 -8.62 8.54 26.56
CA ASP A 154 -7.25 9.06 26.41
C ASP A 154 -6.51 9.39 27.73
N GLY A 155 -6.85 8.68 28.82
CA GLY A 155 -6.20 8.82 30.13
C GLY A 155 -6.47 10.15 30.87
N THR A 156 -7.10 11.13 30.23
CA THR A 156 -7.27 12.50 30.76
C THR A 156 -8.72 12.99 30.81
N ASN A 157 -9.61 12.49 29.94
CA ASN A 157 -11.02 12.87 29.92
C ASN A 157 -11.91 11.72 30.41
N ARG A 158 -12.55 11.91 31.57
CA ARG A 158 -13.44 10.90 32.17
C ARG A 158 -14.88 11.12 31.73
N MET A 159 -15.56 10.04 31.37
CA MET A 159 -16.99 9.99 31.05
C MET A 159 -17.72 9.14 32.11
N ILE A 160 -18.99 9.42 32.33
CA ILE A 160 -19.89 8.71 33.24
C ILE A 160 -21.08 8.22 32.42
N VAL A 161 -21.27 6.91 32.35
CA VAL A 161 -22.41 6.30 31.66
C VAL A 161 -23.51 6.04 32.67
N ALA A 162 -24.57 6.85 32.67
CA ALA A 162 -25.72 6.67 33.55
C ALA A 162 -26.80 5.83 32.89
N ARG A 163 -27.46 4.98 33.67
CA ARG A 163 -28.48 4.03 33.20
C ARG A 163 -29.69 4.10 34.11
N VAL A 164 -30.89 4.14 33.52
CA VAL A 164 -32.16 3.89 34.22
C VAL A 164 -32.61 2.48 33.86
N VAL A 165 -32.90 1.66 34.86
CA VAL A 165 -33.30 0.26 34.68
C VAL A 165 -34.61 0.01 35.42
N ASP A 166 -35.51 -0.78 34.82
CA ASP A 166 -36.70 -1.28 35.52
C ASP A 166 -36.26 -2.32 36.55
N ALA A 167 -36.40 -1.98 37.83
CA ALA A 167 -35.90 -2.76 38.94
C ALA A 167 -36.73 -4.04 39.19
N ARG A 168 -37.83 -4.25 38.46
CA ARG A 168 -38.64 -5.49 38.54
C ARG A 168 -38.20 -6.52 37.52
N THR A 169 -37.72 -6.07 36.36
CA THR A 169 -37.37 -6.93 35.22
C THR A 169 -35.88 -6.93 34.90
N GLY A 170 -35.13 -5.95 35.42
CA GLY A 170 -33.73 -5.73 35.06
C GLY A 170 -33.54 -5.17 33.65
N VAL A 171 -34.63 -4.78 32.98
CA VAL A 171 -34.60 -4.24 31.61
C VAL A 171 -34.24 -2.76 31.64
N MET A 172 -33.24 -2.37 30.86
CA MET A 172 -32.84 -0.97 30.70
C MET A 172 -33.99 -0.12 30.11
N ARG A 173 -34.32 0.96 30.81
CA ARG A 173 -35.29 1.99 30.40
C ARG A 173 -34.60 3.09 29.60
N ASP A 174 -33.46 3.56 30.09
CA ASP A 174 -32.70 4.64 29.47
C ASP A 174 -31.20 4.55 29.76
N ILE A 175 -30.40 5.19 28.92
CA ILE A 175 -28.94 5.31 29.06
C ILE A 175 -28.48 6.64 28.47
N ASP A 176 -27.55 7.29 29.15
CA ASP A 176 -26.93 8.53 28.69
C ASP A 176 -25.49 8.64 29.19
N VAL A 177 -24.67 9.46 28.53
CA VAL A 177 -23.25 9.62 28.82
C VAL A 177 -22.95 11.07 29.17
N PHE A 178 -22.34 11.28 30.33
CA PHE A 178 -21.99 12.58 30.87
C PHE A 178 -20.47 12.71 30.91
N LYS A 179 -19.92 13.83 30.44
CA LYS A 179 -18.53 14.17 30.78
C LYS A 179 -18.45 14.33 32.29
N ALA A 180 -17.52 13.62 32.94
CA ALA A 180 -17.24 13.82 34.35
C ALA A 180 -16.83 15.30 34.52
N PRO A 181 -17.66 16.14 35.16
CA PRO A 181 -17.42 17.56 35.16
C PRO A 181 -16.46 17.92 36.29
N ARG A 182 -15.86 19.11 36.19
CA ARG A 182 -15.16 19.76 37.32
C ARG A 182 -16.13 20.20 38.45
N SER A 183 -17.45 20.02 38.30
CA SER A 183 -18.49 20.48 39.24
C SER A 183 -19.63 19.48 39.41
N ALA A 184 -19.84 19.02 40.65
CA ALA A 184 -20.89 18.09 41.05
C ALA A 184 -22.32 18.57 40.73
N ILE A 185 -22.56 19.89 40.80
CA ILE A 185 -23.89 20.50 40.56
C ILE A 185 -24.30 20.34 39.10
N LYS A 186 -23.34 20.56 38.17
CA LYS A 186 -23.62 20.44 36.73
C LYS A 186 -23.99 19.01 36.36
N LEU A 187 -23.26 18.02 36.89
CA LEU A 187 -23.55 16.60 36.68
C LEU A 187 -24.93 16.23 37.19
N ALA A 188 -25.25 16.61 38.42
CA ALA A 188 -26.55 16.30 39.02
C ALA A 188 -27.71 16.92 38.22
N SER A 189 -27.56 18.16 37.74
CA SER A 189 -28.55 18.79 36.87
C SER A 189 -28.74 18.06 35.54
N ASP A 190 -27.64 17.68 34.87
CA ASP A 190 -27.71 16.96 33.59
C ASP A 190 -28.35 15.56 33.81
N MET A 191 -28.00 14.86 34.89
CA MET A 191 -28.61 13.58 35.28
C MET A 191 -30.08 13.71 35.68
N ARG A 192 -30.48 14.82 36.33
CA ARG A 192 -31.89 15.13 36.63
C ARG A 192 -32.68 15.24 35.33
N ASP A 193 -32.17 15.97 34.35
CA ASP A 193 -32.86 16.17 33.07
C ASP A 193 -33.01 14.84 32.32
N PHE A 194 -31.98 13.99 32.33
CA PHE A 194 -32.03 12.62 31.82
C PHE A 194 -33.12 11.77 32.49
N VAL A 195 -33.17 11.74 33.83
CA VAL A 195 -34.19 10.98 34.57
C VAL A 195 -35.60 11.52 34.32
N ARG A 196 -35.76 12.86 34.24
CA ARG A 196 -37.05 13.50 33.94
C ARG A 196 -37.54 13.12 32.54
N GLN A 197 -36.68 13.20 31.54
CA GLN A 197 -37.02 12.81 30.16
C GLN A 197 -37.38 11.33 30.06
N CYS A 198 -36.64 10.45 30.74
CA CYS A 198 -36.99 9.03 30.84
C CYS A 198 -38.40 8.83 31.43
N ARG A 199 -38.76 9.59 32.47
CA ARG A 199 -40.08 9.51 33.11
C ARG A 199 -41.21 9.99 32.19
N GLU A 200 -41.03 11.14 31.54
CA GLU A 200 -41.97 11.70 30.57
C GLU A 200 -42.17 10.76 29.37
N GLY A 201 -41.09 10.13 28.89
CA GLY A 201 -41.12 9.16 27.79
C GLY A 201 -41.80 7.83 28.14
N ALA A 202 -41.89 7.46 29.42
CA ALA A 202 -42.47 6.18 29.83
C ALA A 202 -43.99 6.06 29.62
N SER A 203 -44.70 7.20 29.47
CA SER A 203 -46.15 7.21 29.20
C SER A 203 -46.51 6.99 27.73
N LYS A 204 -45.59 7.30 26.81
CA LYS A 204 -45.67 7.01 25.38
C LYS A 204 -44.31 6.49 24.93
N PRO A 205 -43.98 5.20 25.17
CA PRO A 205 -42.67 4.66 24.83
C PRO A 205 -42.44 4.81 23.32
N LYS A 206 -41.56 5.73 22.94
CA LYS A 206 -41.11 5.89 21.56
C LYS A 206 -40.09 4.79 21.26
N PRO A 207 -40.15 4.12 20.10
CA PRO A 207 -39.08 3.21 19.69
C PRO A 207 -37.77 4.01 19.62
N LYS A 208 -36.81 3.68 20.48
CA LYS A 208 -35.47 4.26 20.46
C LYS A 208 -34.71 3.73 19.25
N VAL A 209 -33.92 4.60 18.63
CA VAL A 209 -33.07 4.25 17.50
C VAL A 209 -31.62 4.25 17.97
N PHE A 210 -30.92 3.13 17.93
CA PHE A 210 -29.49 3.12 18.20
C PHE A 210 -28.71 3.39 16.91
N LEU A 211 -27.86 4.42 16.93
CA LEU A 211 -27.03 4.82 15.80
C LEU A 211 -25.56 4.64 16.19
N ALA A 212 -24.80 3.87 15.41
CA ALA A 212 -23.35 3.80 15.52
C ALA A 212 -22.70 4.60 14.39
N LEU A 213 -21.72 5.42 14.74
CA LEU A 213 -20.79 6.00 13.78
C LEU A 213 -19.67 4.98 13.55
N GLY A 214 -19.54 4.51 12.33
CA GLY A 214 -18.45 3.66 11.90
C GLY A 214 -17.25 4.47 11.44
N ALA A 215 -16.43 3.83 10.62
CA ALA A 215 -15.22 4.43 10.09
C ALA A 215 -15.50 5.36 8.89
N PHE A 216 -14.65 6.38 8.78
CA PHE A 216 -14.62 7.31 7.66
C PHE A 216 -13.25 7.25 6.99
N GLU A 217 -13.20 6.77 5.75
CA GLU A 217 -11.97 6.60 5.00
C GLU A 217 -11.52 7.92 4.37
N ASP A 218 -10.26 8.31 4.60
CA ASP A 218 -9.62 9.42 3.89
C ASP A 218 -9.07 8.93 2.56
N VAL A 219 -9.72 9.31 1.46
CA VAL A 219 -9.29 8.99 0.10
C VAL A 219 -8.62 10.18 -0.60
N SER A 220 -8.31 11.25 0.14
CA SER A 220 -7.70 12.46 -0.41
C SER A 220 -6.32 12.19 -1.01
N ILE A 221 -5.99 12.93 -2.07
CA ILE A 221 -4.60 13.10 -2.51
C ILE A 221 -3.85 13.96 -1.49
N ASN A 222 -4.45 15.06 -1.05
CA ASN A 222 -3.97 15.94 0.01
C ASN A 222 -4.89 15.90 1.24
N SER A 223 -4.37 15.50 2.40
CA SER A 223 -5.20 15.34 3.59
C SER A 223 -5.35 16.66 4.36
N ARG A 224 -5.86 17.72 3.73
CA ARG A 224 -6.01 19.04 4.40
C ARG A 224 -7.07 19.05 5.48
N GLN A 225 -8.03 18.14 5.41
CA GLN A 225 -9.17 18.04 6.33
C GLN A 225 -9.05 16.85 7.28
N VAL A 226 -7.85 16.61 7.83
CA VAL A 226 -7.55 15.46 8.72
C VAL A 226 -8.54 15.33 9.89
N GLY A 227 -8.94 16.46 10.49
CA GLY A 227 -9.83 16.47 11.65
C GLY A 227 -11.31 16.29 11.32
N PHE A 228 -11.69 16.13 10.04
CA PHE A 228 -13.10 16.09 9.63
C PHE A 228 -13.90 14.96 10.30
N PRO A 229 -13.43 13.69 10.34
CA PRO A 229 -14.17 12.61 11.01
C PRO A 229 -14.44 12.89 12.49
N ASP A 230 -13.43 13.37 13.22
CA ASP A 230 -13.54 13.65 14.65
C ASP A 230 -14.46 14.85 14.93
N GLN A 231 -14.42 15.89 14.09
CA GLN A 231 -15.36 17.03 14.16
C GLN A 231 -16.80 16.59 13.88
N LEU A 232 -17.02 15.77 12.85
CA LEU A 232 -18.34 15.24 12.53
C LEU A 232 -18.89 14.38 13.67
N ARG A 233 -18.06 13.49 14.24
CA ARG A 233 -18.41 12.67 15.41
C ARG A 233 -18.81 13.53 16.60
N ALA A 234 -17.96 14.47 17.00
CA ALA A 234 -18.23 15.36 18.12
C ALA A 234 -19.54 16.16 17.93
N TYR A 235 -19.80 16.64 16.70
CA TYR A 235 -21.05 17.33 16.37
C TYR A 235 -22.26 16.40 16.49
N LEU A 236 -22.22 15.21 15.89
CA LEU A 236 -23.34 14.27 15.91
C LEU A 236 -23.60 13.75 17.34
N THR A 237 -22.56 13.47 18.13
CA THR A 237 -22.66 13.21 19.58
C THR A 237 -23.45 14.30 20.26
N GLY A 238 -23.04 15.56 20.06
CA GLY A 238 -23.70 16.71 20.68
C GLY A 238 -25.16 16.88 20.24
N ALA A 239 -25.42 16.71 18.94
CA ALA A 239 -26.72 16.97 18.33
C ALA A 239 -27.76 15.88 18.63
N TYR A 240 -27.35 14.67 18.99
CA TYR A 240 -28.24 13.57 19.38
C TYR A 240 -28.44 13.42 20.90
N ARG A 241 -27.84 14.28 21.74
CA ARG A 241 -27.99 14.23 23.22
C ARG A 241 -29.42 14.25 23.75
N SER A 242 -30.37 14.85 23.02
CA SER A 242 -31.75 15.03 23.48
C SER A 242 -32.78 14.62 22.43
N GLY A 243 -32.72 13.36 21.98
CA GLY A 243 -33.52 12.88 20.84
C GLY A 243 -34.05 11.45 20.95
N ARG A 244 -34.73 11.02 19.88
CA ARG A 244 -35.18 9.62 19.70
C ARG A 244 -34.03 8.67 19.36
N VAL A 245 -32.87 9.21 18.99
CA VAL A 245 -31.67 8.49 18.58
C VAL A 245 -30.71 8.44 19.77
N THR A 246 -30.33 7.24 20.19
CA THR A 246 -29.24 7.02 21.14
C THR A 246 -27.99 6.71 20.35
N MET A 247 -26.99 7.57 20.46
CA MET A 247 -25.70 7.34 19.81
C MET A 247 -24.88 6.34 20.64
N LEU A 248 -24.40 5.27 20.01
CA LEU A 248 -23.50 4.33 20.65
C LEU A 248 -22.07 4.82 20.43
N GLU A 249 -21.51 5.51 21.41
CA GLU A 249 -20.10 5.92 21.39
C GLU A 249 -19.19 4.70 21.57
N ARG A 250 -18.67 4.21 20.45
CA ARG A 250 -17.64 3.15 20.42
C ARG A 250 -16.24 3.71 20.72
N GLU A 251 -16.11 4.98 21.10
CA GLU A 251 -14.83 5.61 21.46
C GLU A 251 -14.25 5.08 22.78
N SER A 252 -15.07 4.45 23.64
CA SER A 252 -14.62 3.78 24.88
C SER A 252 -14.43 2.26 24.71
N VAL A 253 -14.31 1.76 23.48
CA VAL A 253 -14.21 0.32 23.20
C VAL A 253 -13.01 -0.32 23.91
N GLU A 254 -11.89 0.38 24.08
CA GLU A 254 -10.73 -0.15 24.83
C GLU A 254 -11.05 -0.41 26.30
N ALA A 255 -11.66 0.55 26.99
CA ALA A 255 -12.05 0.38 28.39
C ALA A 255 -13.07 -0.77 28.56
N LEU A 256 -14.05 -0.85 27.63
CA LEU A 256 -15.05 -1.92 27.62
C LEU A 256 -14.43 -3.29 27.25
N LEU A 257 -13.43 -3.33 26.36
CA LEU A 257 -12.69 -4.54 26.01
C LEU A 257 -11.80 -5.02 27.15
N SER A 258 -11.12 -4.11 27.86
CA SER A 258 -10.33 -4.44 29.05
C SER A 258 -11.20 -5.09 30.13
N GLU A 259 -12.41 -4.57 30.32
CA GLU A 259 -13.38 -5.13 31.26
C GLU A 259 -13.91 -6.50 30.82
N VAL A 260 -14.28 -6.67 29.54
CA VAL A 260 -14.65 -7.99 28.98
C VAL A 260 -13.50 -8.99 29.09
N ARG A 261 -12.25 -8.55 28.92
CA ARG A 261 -11.06 -9.39 29.08
C ARG A 261 -10.85 -9.82 30.54
N LEU A 262 -11.09 -8.93 31.51
CA LEU A 262 -11.03 -9.25 32.95
C LEU A 262 -12.13 -10.24 33.35
N ASP A 263 -13.35 -10.08 32.81
CA ASP A 263 -14.47 -11.01 32.94
C ASP A 263 -14.12 -12.40 32.38
N LEU A 264 -13.58 -12.45 31.15
CA LEU A 264 -13.16 -13.69 30.50
C LEU A 264 -11.98 -14.38 31.20
N ALA A 265 -11.09 -13.59 31.82
CA ALA A 265 -9.98 -14.08 32.64
C ALA A 265 -10.43 -14.59 34.02
N GLY A 266 -11.71 -14.45 34.38
CA GLY A 266 -12.25 -14.90 35.66
C GLY A 266 -11.77 -14.08 36.86
N LEU A 267 -11.28 -12.85 36.63
CA LEU A 267 -10.72 -11.96 37.65
C LEU A 267 -11.76 -11.02 38.28
N THR A 268 -13.04 -11.25 38.00
CA THR A 268 -14.19 -10.55 38.60
C THR A 268 -14.99 -11.51 39.50
N ASP A 269 -15.51 -11.01 40.62
CA ASP A 269 -16.22 -11.84 41.61
C ASP A 269 -17.36 -12.66 40.97
N GLU A 270 -17.21 -13.98 41.07
CA GLU A 270 -17.98 -15.07 40.44
C GLU A 270 -17.67 -15.42 38.97
N GLY A 271 -16.52 -16.08 38.76
CA GLY A 271 -16.46 -17.52 38.45
C GLY A 271 -17.12 -18.04 37.16
N ALA A 272 -16.31 -18.15 36.10
CA ALA A 272 -16.15 -19.27 35.17
C ALA A 272 -17.34 -19.97 34.47
N ALA A 273 -18.61 -19.59 34.66
CA ALA A 273 -19.74 -20.41 34.18
C ALA A 273 -20.77 -19.75 33.26
N ARG A 274 -20.58 -18.52 32.75
CA ARG A 274 -21.53 -17.94 31.78
C ARG A 274 -20.95 -16.78 30.95
N ALA A 275 -21.34 -16.76 29.67
CA ALA A 275 -20.98 -15.73 28.71
C ALA A 275 -21.34 -14.30 29.19
N PRO A 276 -20.51 -13.29 28.85
CA PRO A 276 -20.73 -11.90 29.26
C PRO A 276 -22.10 -11.39 28.80
N SER A 277 -22.73 -10.56 29.65
CA SER A 277 -24.08 -10.03 29.40
C SER A 277 -24.11 -9.17 28.13
N PRO A 278 -25.21 -9.19 27.35
CA PRO A 278 -25.25 -8.60 26.02
C PRO A 278 -25.15 -7.06 26.06
N MET A 279 -24.11 -6.52 25.44
CA MET A 279 -24.10 -5.12 25.02
C MET A 279 -25.13 -4.89 23.91
N GLN A 280 -25.85 -3.77 23.96
CA GLN A 280 -26.86 -3.42 22.96
C GLN A 280 -26.19 -3.18 21.58
N SER A 281 -26.77 -3.78 20.54
CA SER A 281 -26.35 -3.60 19.16
C SER A 281 -26.96 -2.33 18.55
N ALA A 282 -26.21 -1.67 17.67
CA ALA A 282 -26.69 -0.54 16.88
C ALA A 282 -27.82 -0.99 15.94
N PHE A 283 -28.77 -0.11 15.63
CA PHE A 283 -29.82 -0.35 14.62
C PHE A 283 -29.44 0.23 13.25
N TRP A 284 -28.63 1.28 13.27
CA TRP A 284 -28.12 1.99 12.11
C TRP A 284 -26.63 2.20 12.24
N ILE A 285 -25.92 2.06 11.13
CA ILE A 285 -24.49 2.32 11.02
C ILE A 285 -24.28 3.39 9.97
N VAL A 286 -23.47 4.39 10.30
CA VAL A 286 -23.11 5.49 9.41
C VAL A 286 -21.61 5.43 9.15
N THR A 287 -21.22 5.24 7.90
CA THR A 287 -19.83 5.24 7.43
C THR A 287 -19.69 6.17 6.23
N GLY A 288 -18.49 6.37 5.71
CA GLY A 288 -18.34 7.08 4.45
C GLY A 288 -16.90 7.15 3.96
N HIS A 289 -16.74 7.58 2.72
CA HIS A 289 -15.44 8.02 2.21
C HIS A 289 -15.47 9.54 2.13
N TYR A 290 -14.36 10.18 2.47
CA TYR A 290 -14.24 11.62 2.34
C TYR A 290 -12.92 12.00 1.67
N GLN A 291 -12.94 13.12 0.97
CA GLN A 291 -11.74 13.76 0.46
C GLN A 291 -11.74 15.27 0.67
N SER A 292 -10.55 15.82 0.81
CA SER A 292 -10.33 17.25 0.61
C SER A 292 -10.57 17.58 -0.86
N TYR A 293 -11.42 18.55 -1.13
CA TYR A 293 -11.80 18.93 -2.48
C TYR A 293 -11.62 20.43 -2.70
N GLU A 294 -11.03 20.80 -3.82
CA GLU A 294 -10.67 22.18 -4.13
C GLU A 294 -11.12 22.59 -5.53
N ARG A 295 -12.02 23.57 -5.58
CA ARG A 295 -12.39 24.25 -6.84
C ARG A 295 -12.30 25.78 -6.72
N ALA A 296 -12.60 26.32 -5.53
CA ALA A 296 -12.50 27.75 -5.22
C ALA A 296 -12.20 28.04 -3.74
N GLY A 297 -11.99 27.01 -2.91
CA GLY A 297 -11.70 27.05 -1.47
C GLY A 297 -11.61 25.63 -0.90
N PHE A 298 -11.30 25.50 0.39
CA PHE A 298 -11.17 24.21 1.06
C PHE A 298 -12.55 23.63 1.40
N GLU A 299 -12.99 22.65 0.62
CA GLU A 299 -14.25 21.92 0.84
C GLU A 299 -13.94 20.45 1.21
N VAL A 300 -14.93 19.78 1.77
CA VAL A 300 -14.94 18.33 1.94
C VAL A 300 -15.99 17.75 1.01
N GLU A 301 -15.61 16.76 0.22
CA GLU A 301 -16.57 15.84 -0.38
C GLU A 301 -16.72 14.63 0.54
N LEU A 302 -17.96 14.29 0.88
CA LEU A 302 -18.32 13.15 1.69
C LEU A 302 -19.34 12.31 0.91
N ASP A 303 -19.00 11.05 0.68
CA ASP A 303 -19.93 10.01 0.28
C ASP A 303 -20.37 9.24 1.54
N LEU A 304 -21.51 9.62 2.09
CA LEU A 304 -22.06 9.09 3.34
C LEU A 304 -22.90 7.85 3.06
N LYS A 305 -22.58 6.75 3.72
CA LYS A 305 -23.32 5.50 3.69
C LYS A 305 -24.10 5.36 4.99
N ILE A 306 -25.43 5.32 4.90
CA ILE A 306 -26.34 5.13 6.03
C ILE A 306 -27.00 3.76 5.85
N GLN A 307 -26.65 2.82 6.71
CA GLN A 307 -27.10 1.44 6.57
C GLN A 307 -27.88 0.98 7.80
N ARG A 308 -29.06 0.43 7.56
CA ARG A 308 -29.80 -0.32 8.57
C ARG A 308 -29.29 -1.76 8.61
N ILE A 309 -29.10 -2.32 9.80
CA ILE A 309 -28.66 -3.73 9.92
C ILE A 309 -29.74 -4.66 9.33
N PHE A 310 -29.39 -5.38 8.25
CA PHE A 310 -30.30 -6.16 7.38
C PHE A 310 -31.41 -5.36 6.67
N GLY A 311 -31.30 -4.04 6.61
CA GLY A 311 -32.21 -3.18 5.86
C GLY A 311 -31.55 -2.59 4.62
N ASN A 312 -32.18 -1.57 4.05
CA ASN A 312 -31.62 -0.93 2.87
C ASN A 312 -30.41 -0.07 3.25
N ARG A 313 -29.48 0.03 2.30
CA ARG A 313 -28.42 1.03 2.31
C ARG A 313 -28.93 2.27 1.61
N SER A 314 -28.74 3.42 2.24
CA SER A 314 -28.94 4.72 1.63
C SER A 314 -27.59 5.43 1.51
N GLU A 315 -27.41 6.16 0.43
CA GLU A 315 -26.22 6.97 0.19
C GLU A 315 -26.61 8.43 0.08
N ALA A 316 -25.78 9.30 0.66
CA ALA A 316 -25.96 10.73 0.60
C ALA A 316 -24.61 11.39 0.33
N ARG A 317 -24.56 12.22 -0.71
CA ARG A 317 -23.33 12.90 -1.15
C ARG A 317 -23.38 14.36 -0.73
N PHE A 318 -22.33 14.82 -0.08
CA PHE A 318 -22.21 16.21 0.38
C PHE A 318 -20.90 16.82 -0.09
N ARG A 319 -20.98 18.04 -0.63
CA ARG A 319 -19.81 18.89 -0.90
C ARG A 319 -20.08 20.26 -0.31
N ASP A 320 -19.28 20.64 0.67
CA ASP A 320 -19.35 21.96 1.29
C ASP A 320 -18.09 22.23 2.14
N ARG A 321 -17.96 23.44 2.67
CA ARG A 321 -16.93 23.74 3.67
C ARG A 321 -17.22 22.97 4.97
N PRO A 322 -16.19 22.40 5.63
CA PRO A 322 -16.38 21.76 6.93
C PRO A 322 -16.86 22.78 7.95
N GLY A 323 -17.89 22.40 8.71
CA GLY A 323 -18.52 23.28 9.69
C GLY A 323 -19.98 22.95 9.94
N GLU A 324 -20.60 23.72 10.84
CA GLU A 324 -21.95 23.47 11.35
C GLU A 324 -23.00 23.33 10.25
N THR A 325 -22.93 24.14 9.19
CA THR A 325 -23.86 24.08 8.05
C THR A 325 -23.82 22.72 7.36
N LEU A 326 -22.64 22.19 7.07
CA LEU A 326 -22.45 20.87 6.47
C LEU A 326 -22.90 19.77 7.43
N PHE A 327 -22.48 19.83 8.69
CA PHE A 327 -22.84 18.83 9.68
C PHE A 327 -24.35 18.77 9.95
N LYS A 328 -25.05 19.91 9.88
CA LYS A 328 -26.51 19.96 9.94
C LYS A 328 -27.17 19.30 8.72
N LYS A 329 -26.64 19.51 7.51
CA LYS A 329 -27.11 18.80 6.29
C LYS A 329 -26.93 17.29 6.43
N ILE A 330 -25.75 16.84 6.91
CA ILE A 330 -25.45 15.43 7.15
C ILE A 330 -26.43 14.83 8.16
N LYS A 331 -26.62 15.49 9.32
CA LYS A 331 -27.57 15.05 10.34
C LYS A 331 -29.00 14.93 9.80
N ASN A 332 -29.46 15.92 9.04
CA ASN A 332 -30.80 15.90 8.46
C ASN A 332 -31.00 14.71 7.50
N ALA A 333 -29.99 14.37 6.70
CA ALA A 333 -30.06 13.20 5.83
C ALA A 333 -30.10 11.88 6.63
N ILE A 334 -29.31 11.78 7.70
CA ILE A 334 -29.39 10.63 8.62
C ILE A 334 -30.80 10.53 9.21
N ASP A 335 -31.35 11.63 9.71
CA ASP A 335 -32.69 11.66 10.30
C ASP A 335 -33.79 11.28 9.29
N GLU A 336 -33.69 11.75 8.04
CA GLU A 336 -34.65 11.43 6.98
C GLU A 336 -34.67 9.92 6.67
N VAL A 337 -33.49 9.30 6.54
CA VAL A 337 -33.37 7.86 6.30
C VAL A 337 -33.87 7.06 7.50
N VAL A 338 -33.45 7.43 8.71
CA VAL A 338 -33.85 6.78 9.97
C VAL A 338 -35.36 6.87 10.21
N THR A 339 -36.00 7.98 9.85
CA THR A 339 -37.44 8.18 10.06
C THR A 339 -38.30 7.45 9.03
N LYS A 340 -37.84 7.31 7.77
CA LYS A 340 -38.57 6.58 6.72
C LYS A 340 -38.66 5.07 6.97
N GLU A 341 -37.65 4.45 7.61
CA GLU A 341 -37.59 3.00 7.78
C GLU A 341 -37.91 2.52 9.22
N SER A 342 -39.18 2.61 9.63
CA SER A 342 -39.64 2.29 11.00
C SER A 342 -40.23 0.89 11.22
N GLY A 343 -39.99 -0.09 10.33
CA GLY A 343 -40.52 -1.47 10.44
C GLY A 343 -39.99 -2.30 11.62
N PRO A 344 -40.64 -3.43 12.01
CA PRO A 344 -40.22 -4.28 13.12
C PRO A 344 -38.82 -4.90 12.91
N LEU A 345 -38.04 -5.03 13.99
CA LEU A 345 -36.60 -5.28 13.96
C LEU A 345 -36.26 -6.73 14.37
N ILE A 346 -35.41 -7.41 13.60
CA ILE A 346 -34.68 -8.62 14.01
C ILE A 346 -33.20 -8.20 14.13
N VAL A 347 -32.72 -8.02 15.36
CA VAL A 347 -31.36 -7.54 15.64
C VAL A 347 -30.55 -8.68 16.23
N SER A 348 -29.33 -8.91 15.70
CA SER A 348 -28.38 -9.81 16.31
C SER A 348 -26.97 -9.19 16.31
N ARG A 349 -26.26 -9.40 17.43
CA ARG A 349 -24.85 -8.97 17.64
C ARG A 349 -23.94 -9.36 16.47
N SER A 350 -24.17 -10.54 15.92
CA SER A 350 -23.39 -11.10 14.81
C SER A 350 -23.46 -10.31 13.51
N SER A 351 -24.42 -9.41 13.38
CA SER A 351 -24.67 -8.69 12.13
C SER A 351 -23.97 -7.35 12.10
N GLU A 352 -23.96 -6.65 13.23
CA GLU A 352 -23.10 -5.48 13.45
C GLU A 352 -21.62 -5.90 13.41
N ALA A 353 -21.27 -7.01 14.06
CA ALA A 353 -19.92 -7.58 14.05
C ALA A 353 -19.40 -7.84 12.63
N ARG A 354 -20.20 -8.50 11.77
CA ARG A 354 -19.81 -8.75 10.37
C ARG A 354 -19.63 -7.46 9.57
N PHE A 355 -20.48 -6.46 9.78
CA PHE A 355 -20.37 -5.19 9.06
C PHE A 355 -19.07 -4.45 9.44
N GLN A 356 -18.80 -4.33 10.74
CA GLN A 356 -17.59 -3.68 11.24
C GLN A 356 -16.32 -4.45 10.82
N LEU A 357 -16.39 -5.78 10.75
CA LEU A 357 -15.31 -6.61 10.23
C LEU A 357 -15.04 -6.32 8.75
N SER A 358 -16.07 -6.21 7.91
CA SER A 358 -15.90 -5.86 6.50
C SER A 358 -15.29 -4.47 6.34
N ALA A 359 -15.84 -3.47 7.03
CA ALA A 359 -15.36 -2.09 6.96
C ALA A 359 -13.88 -1.98 7.40
N GLY A 360 -13.48 -2.68 8.46
CA GLY A 360 -12.09 -2.71 8.91
C GLY A 360 -11.15 -3.34 7.88
N LYS A 361 -11.58 -4.40 7.18
CA LYS A 361 -10.79 -5.05 6.12
C LYS A 361 -10.57 -4.12 4.93
N ASP A 362 -11.63 -3.43 4.51
CA ASP A 362 -11.57 -2.50 3.38
C ASP A 362 -10.61 -1.34 3.68
N LEU A 363 -10.61 -0.82 4.92
CA LEU A 363 -9.71 0.26 5.35
C LEU A 363 -8.24 -0.15 5.49
N LEU A 364 -7.99 -1.40 5.91
CA LEU A 364 -6.63 -1.92 6.06
C LEU A 364 -6.01 -2.32 4.71
N ASP A 365 -6.85 -2.63 3.72
CA ASP A 365 -6.49 -2.92 2.32
C ASP A 365 -5.30 -3.88 2.16
N LEU A 366 -5.32 -5.00 2.91
CA LEU A 366 -4.25 -5.99 2.83
C LEU A 366 -4.29 -6.77 1.51
N PRO A 367 -3.12 -7.05 0.89
CA PRO A 367 -3.04 -7.93 -0.27
C PRO A 367 -3.69 -9.29 0.00
N LEU A 368 -4.56 -9.74 -0.92
CA LEU A 368 -5.33 -10.99 -0.82
C LEU A 368 -6.23 -11.08 0.44
N SER A 369 -6.44 -9.97 1.14
CA SER A 369 -7.11 -9.91 2.44
C SER A 369 -6.49 -10.89 3.47
N ASP A 370 -5.17 -11.07 3.44
CA ASP A 370 -4.47 -11.96 4.37
C ASP A 370 -3.84 -11.21 5.56
N PRO A 371 -4.41 -11.30 6.78
CA PRO A 371 -3.85 -10.63 7.97
C PRO A 371 -2.49 -11.17 8.44
N ALA A 372 -1.99 -12.27 7.84
CA ALA A 372 -0.65 -12.76 8.12
C ALA A 372 0.44 -12.00 7.35
N PHE A 373 0.09 -11.40 6.21
CA PHE A 373 1.03 -10.74 5.30
C PHE A 373 0.92 -9.22 5.42
N ILE A 374 2.00 -8.58 5.87
CA ILE A 374 2.09 -7.12 5.95
C ILE A 374 3.08 -6.63 4.89
N PRO A 375 2.64 -5.85 3.88
CA PRO A 375 3.53 -5.37 2.83
C PRO A 375 4.59 -4.41 3.41
N ILE A 376 5.80 -4.45 2.84
CA ILE A 376 6.83 -3.44 3.08
C ILE A 376 6.49 -2.25 2.18
N GLU A 377 5.99 -1.17 2.77
CA GLU A 377 5.60 0.02 2.04
C GLU A 377 6.64 1.14 2.20
N ASN A 378 7.20 1.61 1.08
CA ASN A 378 8.00 2.82 1.04
C ASN A 378 7.07 4.01 0.70
N LEU A 379 6.32 4.49 1.68
CA LEU A 379 5.42 5.63 1.49
C LEU A 379 6.12 6.95 1.84
N ASN A 380 5.78 7.99 1.09
CA ASN A 380 6.10 9.36 1.47
C ASN A 380 5.35 9.75 2.77
N PRO A 381 5.76 10.83 3.47
CA PRO A 381 5.19 11.21 4.77
C PRO A 381 3.66 11.41 4.78
N GLU A 382 3.05 11.92 3.71
CA GLU A 382 1.59 12.07 3.66
C GLU A 382 0.87 10.74 3.45
N ALA A 383 1.35 9.89 2.54
CA ALA A 383 0.75 8.58 2.34
C ALA A 383 0.94 7.69 3.57
N ALA A 384 2.05 7.87 4.30
CA ALA A 384 2.25 7.35 5.65
C ALA A 384 1.14 7.79 6.59
N SER A 385 0.91 9.09 6.64
CA SER A 385 -0.05 9.69 7.56
C SER A 385 -1.48 9.27 7.23
N ARG A 386 -1.84 9.17 5.95
CA ARG A 386 -3.14 8.64 5.49
C ARG A 386 -3.29 7.16 5.83
N SER A 387 -2.28 6.34 5.50
CA SER A 387 -2.26 4.91 5.84
C SER A 387 -2.39 4.70 7.35
N ALA A 388 -1.70 5.49 8.17
CA ALA A 388 -1.81 5.48 9.62
C ALA A 388 -3.24 5.77 10.10
N ARG A 389 -3.91 6.78 9.51
CA ARG A 389 -5.30 7.11 9.87
C ARG A 389 -6.29 6.03 9.46
N ASN A 390 -6.19 5.52 8.23
CA ASN A 390 -7.05 4.43 7.77
C ASN A 390 -6.82 3.17 8.62
N THR A 391 -5.57 2.87 8.99
CA THR A 391 -5.23 1.77 9.89
C THR A 391 -5.80 2.00 11.30
N GLN A 392 -5.81 3.23 11.81
CA GLN A 392 -6.42 3.58 13.10
C GLN A 392 -7.95 3.38 13.07
N GLU A 393 -8.60 3.78 11.98
CA GLU A 393 -10.04 3.57 11.77
C GLU A 393 -10.38 2.08 11.61
N ALA A 394 -9.56 1.31 10.89
CA ALA A 394 -9.66 -0.15 10.82
C ALA A 394 -9.51 -0.81 12.20
N PHE A 395 -8.52 -0.36 12.98
CA PHE A 395 -8.28 -0.85 14.34
C PHE A 395 -9.50 -0.63 15.24
N ARG A 396 -10.11 0.57 15.20
CA ARG A 396 -11.36 0.88 15.93
C ARG A 396 -12.53 -0.01 15.50
N ALA A 397 -12.68 -0.26 14.21
CA ALA A 397 -13.71 -1.15 13.67
C ALA A 397 -13.52 -2.59 14.20
N PHE A 398 -12.31 -3.13 14.11
CA PHE A 398 -11.99 -4.47 14.62
C PHE A 398 -12.15 -4.59 16.14
N GLN A 399 -11.75 -3.58 16.90
CA GLN A 399 -11.99 -3.55 18.34
C GLN A 399 -13.49 -3.60 18.66
N THR A 400 -14.32 -2.92 17.86
CA THR A 400 -15.79 -2.99 17.99
C THR A 400 -16.29 -4.42 17.72
N VAL A 401 -15.74 -5.12 16.73
CA VAL A 401 -16.08 -6.53 16.48
C VAL A 401 -15.70 -7.39 17.67
N LEU A 402 -14.48 -7.23 18.22
CA LEU A 402 -14.02 -8.01 19.37
C LEU A 402 -14.87 -7.75 20.61
N LEU A 403 -15.39 -6.53 20.78
CA LEU A 403 -16.31 -6.21 21.87
C LEU A 403 -17.66 -6.92 21.70
N LEU A 404 -18.15 -7.02 20.47
CA LEU A 404 -19.39 -7.71 20.15
C LEU A 404 -19.25 -9.23 20.20
N GLU A 405 -18.10 -9.76 19.77
CA GLU A 405 -17.75 -11.18 19.67
C GLU A 405 -16.34 -11.44 20.26
N PRO A 406 -16.20 -11.56 21.59
CA PRO A 406 -14.89 -11.62 22.26
C PRO A 406 -14.01 -12.83 21.90
N THR A 407 -14.63 -13.90 21.42
CA THR A 407 -13.95 -15.13 20.97
C THR A 407 -13.67 -15.15 19.47
N ASN A 408 -13.87 -14.02 18.76
CA ASN A 408 -13.66 -13.95 17.31
C ASN A 408 -12.15 -13.94 16.99
N ARG A 409 -11.63 -15.10 16.57
CA ARG A 409 -10.21 -15.32 16.27
C ARG A 409 -9.74 -14.60 15.01
N GLU A 410 -10.61 -14.46 14.01
CA GLU A 410 -10.32 -13.70 12.79
C GLU A 410 -9.97 -12.25 13.11
N VAL A 411 -10.79 -11.60 13.93
CA VAL A 411 -10.60 -10.21 14.34
C VAL A 411 -9.30 -9.99 15.10
N LYS A 412 -8.89 -10.94 15.96
CA LYS A 412 -7.61 -10.88 16.67
C LYS A 412 -6.42 -10.81 15.70
N LEU A 413 -6.47 -11.57 14.60
CA LEU A 413 -5.45 -11.52 13.56
C LEU A 413 -5.43 -10.18 12.83
N TYR A 414 -6.59 -9.61 12.52
CA TYR A 414 -6.68 -8.29 11.89
C TYR A 414 -6.22 -7.16 12.81
N LEU A 415 -6.51 -7.23 14.12
CA LEU A 415 -5.95 -6.31 15.11
C LEU A 415 -4.42 -6.40 15.16
N ALA A 416 -3.88 -7.63 15.17
CA ALA A 416 -2.45 -7.84 15.12
C ALA A 416 -1.82 -7.31 13.81
N ALA A 417 -2.53 -7.44 12.69
CA ALA A 417 -2.12 -6.91 11.40
C ALA A 417 -2.02 -5.38 11.43
N CYS A 418 -3.03 -4.67 11.96
CA CYS A 418 -2.98 -3.21 12.17
C CYS A 418 -1.75 -2.81 12.99
N LEU A 419 -1.48 -3.49 14.10
CA LEU A 419 -0.36 -3.18 15.00
C LEU A 419 1.02 -3.43 14.36
N ARG A 420 1.10 -4.33 13.37
CA ARG A 420 2.33 -4.62 12.62
C ARG A 420 2.56 -3.73 11.42
N THR A 421 1.58 -2.90 11.03
CA THR A 421 1.80 -1.90 9.98
C THR A 421 2.99 -1.02 10.37
N TRP A 422 3.74 -0.60 9.37
CA TRP A 422 4.94 0.21 9.55
C TRP A 422 4.64 1.57 10.20
N THR A 423 3.41 2.06 10.09
CA THR A 423 2.93 3.31 10.69
C THR A 423 2.64 3.18 12.18
N MET A 424 2.07 2.06 12.64
CA MET A 424 1.82 1.81 14.06
C MET A 424 3.03 1.24 14.80
N ASN A 425 3.73 0.29 14.17
CA ASN A 425 4.96 -0.35 14.67
C ASN A 425 4.88 -0.86 16.13
N ARG A 426 3.74 -1.45 16.53
CA ARG A 426 3.49 -2.03 17.87
C ARG A 426 3.58 -3.55 17.83
N VAL A 427 4.70 -4.07 17.31
CA VAL A 427 4.90 -5.50 17.01
C VAL A 427 4.78 -6.39 18.24
N ALA A 428 5.20 -5.93 19.43
CA ALA A 428 5.08 -6.71 20.66
C ALA A 428 3.61 -7.03 21.01
N GLU A 429 2.72 -6.04 20.90
CA GLU A 429 1.29 -6.21 21.17
C GLU A 429 0.61 -7.08 20.10
N ALA A 430 1.06 -7.01 18.85
CA ALA A 430 0.59 -7.92 17.81
C ALA A 430 0.90 -9.39 18.14
N ARG A 431 2.08 -9.66 18.70
CA ARG A 431 2.48 -11.02 19.12
C ARG A 431 1.61 -11.56 20.25
N ASP A 432 1.09 -10.70 21.13
CA ASP A 432 0.15 -11.10 22.17
C ASP A 432 -1.16 -11.61 21.57
N TYR A 433 -1.72 -10.94 20.56
CA TYR A 433 -2.91 -11.42 19.85
C TYR A 433 -2.66 -12.76 19.13
N TYR A 434 -1.50 -12.96 18.52
CA TYR A 434 -1.16 -14.27 17.93
C TYR A 434 -1.06 -15.35 18.99
N ARG A 435 -0.44 -15.05 20.14
CA ARG A 435 -0.36 -15.98 21.26
C ARG A 435 -1.74 -16.32 21.82
N GLU A 436 -2.63 -15.34 22.01
CA GLU A 436 -4.02 -15.59 22.42
C GLU A 436 -4.70 -16.60 21.48
N VAL A 437 -4.56 -16.42 20.15
CA VAL A 437 -5.14 -17.35 19.16
C VAL A 437 -4.49 -18.74 19.26
N LEU A 438 -3.16 -18.83 19.43
CA LEU A 438 -2.45 -20.11 19.45
C LEU A 438 -2.64 -20.89 20.75
N ASP A 439 -2.77 -20.21 21.89
CA ASP A 439 -2.93 -20.83 23.21
C ASP A 439 -4.37 -21.30 23.46
N GLU A 440 -5.35 -20.83 22.69
CA GLU A 440 -6.70 -21.41 22.67
C GLU A 440 -6.68 -22.88 22.19
N PRO A 441 -7.47 -23.79 22.77
CA PRO A 441 -7.47 -25.22 22.40
C PRO A 441 -8.08 -25.51 21.01
N VAL A 442 -8.52 -24.47 20.29
CA VAL A 442 -9.21 -24.57 18.99
C VAL A 442 -8.20 -24.64 17.84
N GLN A 443 -8.39 -25.59 16.92
CA GLN A 443 -7.59 -25.73 15.70
C GLN A 443 -8.47 -25.43 14.47
N ASP A 444 -8.15 -24.35 13.76
CA ASP A 444 -8.84 -23.93 12.53
C ASP A 444 -7.84 -23.24 11.59
N GLN A 445 -8.34 -22.64 10.50
CA GLN A 445 -7.53 -21.89 9.54
C GLN A 445 -6.77 -20.70 10.16
N TRP A 446 -7.27 -20.13 11.26
CA TRP A 446 -6.68 -18.98 11.93
C TRP A 446 -5.46 -19.37 12.75
N THR A 447 -5.42 -20.60 13.27
CA THR A 447 -4.22 -21.15 13.93
C THR A 447 -3.02 -21.16 12.97
N ALA A 448 -3.20 -21.63 11.73
CA ALA A 448 -2.12 -21.68 10.75
C ALA A 448 -1.65 -20.26 10.36
N LYS A 449 -2.58 -19.32 10.13
CA LYS A 449 -2.27 -17.92 9.84
C LYS A 449 -1.54 -17.23 11.01
N ALA A 450 -1.97 -17.46 12.25
CA ALA A 450 -1.33 -16.91 13.44
C ALA A 450 0.11 -17.44 13.62
N ARG A 451 0.36 -18.73 13.35
CA ARG A 451 1.73 -19.27 13.33
C ARG A 451 2.61 -18.58 12.30
N SER A 452 2.11 -18.44 11.07
CA SER A 452 2.84 -17.78 9.98
C SER A 452 3.16 -16.32 10.34
N ALA A 453 2.15 -15.56 10.76
CA ALA A 453 2.26 -14.16 11.11
C ALA A 453 3.19 -13.90 12.31
N LEU A 454 3.14 -14.78 13.32
CA LEU A 454 4.03 -14.73 14.47
C LEU A 454 5.49 -14.93 14.05
N LEU A 455 5.77 -15.91 13.18
CA LEU A 455 7.13 -16.14 12.68
C LEU A 455 7.65 -14.98 11.86
N ASP A 456 6.81 -14.44 10.97
CA ASP A 456 7.13 -13.27 10.15
C ASP A 456 7.39 -12.01 10.99
N SER A 457 6.72 -11.87 12.14
CA SER A 457 6.98 -10.77 13.08
C SER A 457 8.41 -10.74 13.63
N PHE A 458 9.18 -11.83 13.52
CA PHE A 458 10.59 -11.90 13.93
C PHE A 458 11.58 -11.70 12.78
N PHE A 459 11.13 -11.42 11.55
CA PHE A 459 12.02 -11.33 10.38
C PHE A 459 13.20 -10.34 10.55
N ARG A 460 12.99 -9.23 11.27
CA ARG A 460 14.04 -8.21 11.54
C ARG A 460 14.76 -8.39 12.89
N TYR A 461 14.42 -9.42 13.67
CA TYR A 461 14.95 -9.64 15.01
C TYR A 461 16.10 -10.65 14.97
N SER A 462 17.02 -10.57 15.93
CA SER A 462 18.12 -11.51 15.99
C SER A 462 17.62 -12.93 16.35
N PRO A 463 18.31 -13.99 15.88
CA PRO A 463 17.98 -15.36 16.27
C PRO A 463 17.95 -15.57 17.79
N GLU A 464 18.79 -14.87 18.55
CA GLU A 464 18.84 -14.92 20.01
C GLU A 464 17.59 -14.32 20.66
N GLU A 465 17.14 -13.16 20.18
CA GLU A 465 15.91 -12.53 20.67
C GLU A 465 14.67 -13.38 20.35
N LYS A 466 14.63 -13.95 19.14
CA LYS A 466 13.60 -14.89 18.72
C LYS A 466 13.60 -16.14 19.62
N ALA A 467 14.76 -16.73 19.88
CA ALA A 467 14.89 -17.90 20.75
C ALA A 467 14.42 -17.62 22.18
N ARG A 468 14.83 -16.48 22.77
CA ARG A 468 14.39 -16.07 24.11
C ARG A 468 12.88 -15.90 24.19
N TRP A 469 12.28 -15.22 23.21
CA TRP A 469 10.83 -15.00 23.20
C TRP A 469 10.05 -16.32 23.14
N PHE A 470 10.40 -17.22 22.21
CA PHE A 470 9.74 -18.52 22.09
C PHE A 470 9.98 -19.43 23.31
N GLN A 471 11.14 -19.34 23.95
CA GLN A 471 11.42 -20.11 25.17
C GLN A 471 10.58 -19.65 26.37
N VAL A 472 10.31 -18.34 26.48
CA VAL A 472 9.37 -17.83 27.48
C VAL A 472 7.96 -18.30 27.15
N ALA A 473 7.52 -18.13 25.90
CA ALA A 473 6.19 -18.54 25.44
C ALA A 473 5.92 -20.03 25.67
N SER A 474 6.91 -20.91 25.44
CA SER A 474 6.77 -22.35 25.66
C SER A 474 6.56 -22.72 27.13
N LYS A 475 7.09 -21.93 28.07
CA LYS A 475 6.95 -22.17 29.52
C LYS A 475 5.64 -21.62 30.07
N THR A 476 5.09 -20.59 29.44
CA THR A 476 3.87 -19.90 29.92
C THR A 476 2.58 -20.41 29.28
N SER A 477 2.66 -21.08 28.12
CA SER A 477 1.48 -21.56 27.41
C SER A 477 0.81 -22.73 28.14
N THR A 478 -0.51 -22.65 28.31
CA THR A 478 -1.34 -23.70 28.91
C THR A 478 -1.78 -24.77 27.90
N ASN A 479 -1.52 -24.57 26.60
CA ASN A 479 -1.88 -25.48 25.52
C ASN A 479 -0.65 -26.29 25.09
N SER A 480 -0.73 -27.63 25.23
CA SER A 480 0.40 -28.52 24.95
C SER A 480 0.88 -28.46 23.49
N ALA A 481 -0.04 -28.31 22.52
CA ALA A 481 0.32 -28.20 21.11
C ALA A 481 1.00 -26.87 20.78
N ALA A 482 0.58 -25.78 21.43
CA ALA A 482 1.22 -24.47 21.30
C ALA A 482 2.59 -24.44 21.97
N ALA A 483 2.70 -24.99 23.19
CA ALA A 483 3.95 -25.14 23.92
C ALA A 483 4.99 -25.95 23.12
N GLN A 484 4.58 -27.06 22.50
CA GLN A 484 5.45 -27.85 21.60
C GLN A 484 5.91 -27.05 20.38
N PHE A 485 4.99 -26.32 19.73
CA PHE A 485 5.34 -25.43 18.62
C PHE A 485 6.37 -24.37 19.04
N TYR A 486 6.15 -23.68 20.16
CA TYR A 486 7.09 -22.69 20.69
C TYR A 486 8.43 -23.31 21.06
N GLN A 487 8.45 -24.49 21.67
CA GLN A 487 9.68 -25.21 21.99
C GLN A 487 10.48 -25.57 20.72
N GLN A 488 9.79 -26.04 19.67
CA GLN A 488 10.41 -26.33 18.38
C GLN A 488 11.01 -25.05 17.76
N MET A 489 10.29 -23.94 17.79
CA MET A 489 10.76 -22.66 17.25
C MET A 489 11.91 -22.06 18.07
N ALA A 490 11.88 -22.19 19.40
CA ALA A 490 12.97 -21.79 20.29
C ALA A 490 14.25 -22.58 19.99
N LYS A 491 14.12 -23.91 19.82
CA LYS A 491 15.25 -24.78 19.45
C LYS A 491 15.81 -24.39 18.08
N GLY A 492 14.95 -24.23 17.08
CA GLY A 492 15.35 -23.84 15.73
C GLY A 492 16.09 -22.50 15.70
N ALA A 493 15.58 -21.50 16.42
CA ALA A 493 16.20 -20.17 16.52
C ALA A 493 17.51 -20.17 17.32
N ALA A 494 17.63 -21.01 18.35
CA ALA A 494 18.89 -21.18 19.08
C ALA A 494 19.97 -21.85 18.21
N GLU A 495 19.58 -22.82 17.38
CA GLU A 495 20.47 -23.41 16.37
C GLU A 495 20.84 -22.38 15.29
N ASP A 496 19.91 -21.54 14.84
CA ASP A 496 20.19 -20.43 13.92
C ASP A 496 21.20 -19.42 14.51
N ALA A 497 21.08 -19.11 15.81
CA ALA A 497 22.04 -18.27 16.52
C ALA A 497 23.45 -18.89 16.55
N VAL A 498 23.54 -20.19 16.78
CA VAL A 498 24.84 -20.93 16.76
C VAL A 498 25.45 -20.92 15.36
N ILE A 499 24.63 -21.08 14.32
CA ILE A 499 25.08 -21.01 12.91
C ILE A 499 25.54 -19.58 12.58
N ALA A 500 24.75 -18.57 12.92
CA ALA A 500 25.07 -17.16 12.65
C ALA A 500 26.31 -16.66 13.40
N ALA A 501 26.59 -17.20 14.59
CA ALA A 501 27.79 -16.87 15.36
C ALA A 501 29.09 -17.31 14.68
N GLY A 502 29.04 -18.26 13.74
CA GLY A 502 30.21 -18.70 12.97
C GLY A 502 31.33 -19.33 13.81
N ASP A 503 31.02 -19.81 15.02
CA ASP A 503 32.00 -20.49 15.88
C ASP A 503 32.41 -21.82 15.21
N SER A 504 33.65 -21.84 14.73
CA SER A 504 34.25 -22.84 13.84
C SER A 504 34.09 -24.31 14.26
N SER A 505 33.77 -24.58 15.54
CA SER A 505 33.62 -25.95 16.05
C SER A 505 32.18 -26.44 16.14
N LYS A 506 31.20 -25.57 16.39
CA LYS A 506 29.81 -25.96 16.70
C LYS A 506 28.82 -25.65 15.58
N GLY A 507 28.99 -24.53 14.87
CA GLY A 507 28.11 -24.12 13.77
C GLY A 507 27.93 -25.21 12.70
N PRO A 508 29.03 -25.73 12.12
CA PRO A 508 28.96 -26.77 11.10
C PRO A 508 28.33 -28.09 11.57
N GLN A 509 28.52 -28.47 12.83
CA GLN A 509 27.95 -29.71 13.39
C GLN A 509 26.42 -29.63 13.48
N VAL A 510 25.89 -28.46 13.83
CA VAL A 510 24.45 -28.19 13.90
C VAL A 510 23.85 -28.02 12.50
N ALA A 511 24.61 -27.47 11.55
CA ALA A 511 24.14 -27.23 10.18
C ALA A 511 24.13 -28.49 9.29
N GLU A 512 25.00 -29.49 9.52
CA GLU A 512 25.13 -30.67 8.64
C GLU A 512 23.83 -31.48 8.49
N PRO A 513 23.08 -31.81 9.56
CA PRO A 513 21.80 -32.51 9.42
C PRO A 513 20.77 -31.73 8.60
N ARG A 514 20.75 -30.40 8.74
CA ARG A 514 19.83 -29.50 8.00
C ARG A 514 20.22 -29.40 6.52
N LEU A 515 21.52 -29.45 6.21
CA LEU A 515 22.00 -29.57 4.85
C LEU A 515 21.43 -30.83 4.19
N ILE A 516 21.60 -31.99 4.84
CA ILE A 516 21.15 -33.28 4.32
C ILE A 516 19.63 -33.31 4.11
N GLU A 517 18.86 -32.85 5.10
CA GLU A 517 17.40 -32.74 4.98
C GLU A 517 16.98 -31.78 3.85
N GLY A 518 17.70 -30.67 3.71
CA GLY A 518 17.51 -29.70 2.63
C GLY A 518 17.72 -30.35 1.26
N ILE A 519 18.84 -31.04 1.04
CA ILE A 519 19.14 -31.75 -0.22
C ILE A 519 18.07 -32.80 -0.54
N ARG A 520 17.62 -33.56 0.47
CA ARG A 520 16.55 -34.56 0.31
C ARG A 520 15.25 -33.94 -0.19
N ASN A 521 14.95 -32.69 0.21
CA ASN A 521 13.71 -31.99 -0.12
C ASN A 521 13.79 -31.11 -1.38
N TRP A 522 14.96 -30.96 -2.01
CA TRP A 522 15.17 -30.08 -3.16
C TRP A 522 14.17 -30.27 -4.32
N LYS A 523 13.78 -31.51 -4.61
CA LYS A 523 12.77 -31.81 -5.64
C LYS A 523 11.37 -31.25 -5.31
N ARG A 524 11.04 -31.17 -4.02
CA ARG A 524 9.74 -30.67 -3.53
C ARG A 524 9.73 -29.15 -3.34
N SER A 525 10.83 -28.59 -2.84
CA SER A 525 10.93 -27.17 -2.53
C SER A 525 11.23 -26.30 -3.75
N GLY A 526 11.86 -26.87 -4.78
CA GLY A 526 12.53 -26.07 -5.82
C GLY A 526 13.75 -25.33 -5.26
N ILE A 527 14.64 -24.88 -6.15
CA ILE A 527 15.84 -24.10 -5.83
C ILE A 527 16.13 -23.17 -6.99
N TRP A 528 16.15 -21.88 -6.76
CA TRP A 528 16.45 -20.91 -7.83
C TRP A 528 17.87 -20.35 -7.71
N ASP A 529 18.54 -20.60 -6.57
CA ASP A 529 19.90 -20.16 -6.26
C ASP A 529 20.55 -21.07 -5.20
N PHE A 530 21.87 -21.23 -5.25
CA PHE A 530 22.64 -22.05 -4.30
C PHE A 530 22.94 -21.33 -2.99
N GLN A 531 23.14 -20.00 -3.01
CA GLN A 531 23.48 -19.23 -1.80
C GLN A 531 22.31 -19.18 -0.83
N ASN A 532 21.09 -19.00 -1.32
CA ASN A 532 19.88 -19.02 -0.49
C ASN A 532 19.35 -20.44 -0.22
N SER A 533 20.12 -21.49 -0.55
CA SER A 533 19.72 -22.89 -0.37
C SER A 533 20.28 -23.52 0.91
N ALA A 534 20.07 -24.82 1.07
CA ALA A 534 20.69 -25.61 2.13
C ALA A 534 22.23 -25.59 2.05
N LEU A 535 22.81 -25.50 0.84
CA LEU A 535 24.26 -25.41 0.66
C LEU A 535 24.84 -24.10 1.20
N GLY A 536 24.26 -22.96 0.82
CA GLY A 536 24.76 -21.66 1.28
C GLY A 536 24.60 -21.47 2.78
N ARG A 537 23.44 -21.85 3.35
CA ARG A 537 23.27 -21.84 4.82
C ARG A 537 24.27 -22.73 5.56
N TYR A 538 24.68 -23.85 4.96
CA TYR A 538 25.75 -24.68 5.53
C TYR A 538 27.11 -24.00 5.42
N ALA A 539 27.42 -23.38 4.27
CA ALA A 539 28.67 -22.64 4.09
C ALA A 539 28.79 -21.46 5.06
N ASP A 540 27.70 -20.72 5.29
CA ASP A 540 27.63 -19.60 6.23
C ASP A 540 27.93 -20.00 7.68
N SER A 541 27.69 -21.26 8.06
CA SER A 541 27.98 -21.78 9.40
C SER A 541 29.49 -21.81 9.75
N PHE A 542 30.36 -21.65 8.74
CA PHE A 542 31.81 -21.51 8.91
C PHE A 542 32.26 -20.05 9.08
N GLY A 543 31.32 -19.10 9.11
CA GLY A 543 31.60 -17.67 9.23
C GLY A 543 32.49 -17.17 8.09
N THR A 544 33.63 -16.58 8.43
CA THR A 544 34.59 -16.06 7.44
C THR A 544 35.47 -17.13 6.81
N ASN A 545 35.47 -18.38 7.30
CA ASN A 545 36.33 -19.45 6.81
C ASN A 545 35.72 -20.22 5.61
N ARG A 546 35.60 -19.53 4.47
CA ARG A 546 35.02 -20.09 3.24
C ARG A 546 35.81 -21.30 2.69
N ALA A 547 37.12 -21.34 2.90
CA ALA A 547 37.96 -22.46 2.45
C ALA A 547 37.63 -23.76 3.19
N ALA A 548 37.39 -23.69 4.51
CA ALA A 548 36.96 -24.85 5.30
C ALA A 548 35.56 -25.34 4.88
N ALA A 549 34.62 -24.41 4.63
CA ALA A 549 33.30 -24.74 4.11
C ALA A 549 33.39 -25.47 2.76
N ALA A 550 34.16 -24.91 1.81
CA ALA A 550 34.37 -25.49 0.48
C ALA A 550 34.93 -26.92 0.55
N LYS A 551 35.95 -27.13 1.38
CA LYS A 551 36.54 -28.46 1.61
C LYS A 551 35.52 -29.44 2.18
N ARG A 552 34.77 -29.02 3.20
CA ARG A 552 33.80 -29.90 3.86
C ARG A 552 32.61 -30.25 2.96
N LEU A 553 32.17 -29.33 2.10
CA LEU A 553 31.15 -29.61 1.09
C LEU A 553 31.60 -30.68 0.08
N VAL A 554 32.88 -30.66 -0.32
CA VAL A 554 33.46 -31.72 -1.18
C VAL A 554 33.51 -33.06 -0.45
N GLU A 555 33.89 -33.08 0.84
CA GLU A 555 33.87 -34.30 1.66
C GLU A 555 32.47 -34.90 1.81
N LEU A 556 31.44 -34.04 1.89
CA LEU A 556 30.04 -34.47 2.04
C LEU A 556 29.37 -34.83 0.71
N LEU A 557 29.90 -34.39 -0.43
CA LEU A 557 29.28 -34.54 -1.75
C LEU A 557 28.78 -35.96 -2.05
N PRO A 558 29.56 -37.05 -1.83
CA PRO A 558 29.08 -38.41 -2.10
C PRO A 558 27.82 -38.77 -1.31
N ARG A 559 27.76 -38.33 -0.04
CA ARG A 559 26.59 -38.54 0.83
C ARG A 559 25.41 -37.70 0.36
N LEU A 560 25.62 -36.45 -0.04
CA LEU A 560 24.55 -35.58 -0.55
C LEU A 560 23.95 -36.15 -1.85
N GLN A 561 24.79 -36.66 -2.76
CA GLN A 561 24.34 -37.33 -3.98
C GLN A 561 23.60 -38.64 -3.67
N GLN A 562 24.03 -39.40 -2.66
CA GLN A 562 23.30 -40.61 -2.24
C GLN A 562 21.90 -40.30 -1.70
N GLU A 563 21.75 -39.20 -0.98
CA GLU A 563 20.45 -38.75 -0.43
C GLU A 563 19.49 -38.25 -1.51
N ASN A 564 20.02 -37.80 -2.66
CA ASN A 564 19.21 -37.41 -3.81
C ASN A 564 19.93 -37.72 -5.16
N PRO A 565 19.95 -38.99 -5.59
CA PRO A 565 20.75 -39.44 -6.74
C PRO A 565 20.34 -38.85 -8.08
N GLU A 566 19.04 -38.58 -8.25
CA GLU A 566 18.50 -37.99 -9.49
C GLU A 566 19.03 -36.56 -9.74
N LEU A 567 19.30 -35.80 -8.67
CA LEU A 567 19.82 -34.44 -8.76
C LEU A 567 21.34 -34.37 -8.56
N ALA A 568 22.06 -35.48 -8.73
CA ALA A 568 23.51 -35.52 -8.57
C ALA A 568 24.26 -34.45 -9.41
N PRO A 569 23.88 -34.17 -10.68
CA PRO A 569 24.47 -33.07 -11.45
C PRO A 569 24.19 -31.68 -10.85
N HIS A 570 23.00 -31.44 -10.29
CA HIS A 570 22.62 -30.17 -9.66
C HIS A 570 23.40 -29.94 -8.36
N ILE A 571 23.56 -31.00 -7.55
CA ILE A 571 24.33 -30.94 -6.30
C ILE A 571 25.81 -30.68 -6.61
N LEU A 572 26.36 -31.36 -7.63
CA LEU A 572 27.73 -31.13 -8.09
C LEU A 572 27.93 -29.68 -8.55
N ALA A 573 27.01 -29.15 -9.36
CA ALA A 573 27.03 -27.74 -9.78
C ALA A 573 27.01 -26.79 -8.57
N GLY A 574 26.15 -27.06 -7.58
CA GLY A 574 26.08 -26.30 -6.34
C GLY A 574 27.39 -26.30 -5.57
N VAL A 575 27.96 -27.48 -5.28
CA VAL A 575 29.23 -27.61 -4.54
C VAL A 575 30.40 -26.95 -5.28
N ALA A 576 30.41 -26.99 -6.61
CA ALA A 576 31.40 -26.28 -7.42
C ALA A 576 31.35 -24.75 -7.18
N THR A 577 30.15 -24.17 -7.06
CA THR A 577 29.99 -22.71 -6.82
C THR A 577 30.42 -22.21 -5.43
N PHE A 578 30.78 -23.11 -4.51
CA PHE A 578 31.34 -22.72 -3.20
C PHE A 578 32.86 -22.85 -3.14
N GLN A 579 33.52 -23.30 -4.22
CA GLN A 579 34.97 -23.44 -4.22
C GLN A 579 35.67 -22.08 -4.26
N VAL A 580 36.63 -21.91 -3.35
CA VAL A 580 37.51 -20.71 -3.32
C VAL A 580 38.75 -20.94 -4.20
N ASP A 581 39.26 -22.18 -4.27
CA ASP A 581 40.31 -22.55 -5.21
C ASP A 581 39.70 -22.92 -6.57
N THR A 582 39.92 -22.06 -7.56
CA THR A 582 39.40 -22.25 -8.92
C THR A 582 40.08 -23.38 -9.68
N ASN A 583 41.16 -23.96 -9.15
CA ASN A 583 41.82 -25.14 -9.69
C ASN A 583 41.40 -26.45 -9.00
N ALA A 584 40.44 -26.39 -8.06
CA ALA A 584 39.98 -27.56 -7.34
C ALA A 584 39.52 -28.67 -8.31
N PRO A 585 39.90 -29.94 -8.09
CA PRO A 585 39.54 -31.05 -8.98
C PRO A 585 38.04 -31.17 -9.26
N ILE A 586 37.21 -30.77 -8.28
CA ILE A 586 35.75 -30.80 -8.37
C ILE A 586 35.20 -29.90 -9.48
N ILE A 587 35.89 -28.81 -9.83
CA ILE A 587 35.47 -27.92 -10.93
C ILE A 587 35.62 -28.63 -12.27
N ARG A 588 36.69 -29.42 -12.45
CA ARG A 588 36.88 -30.24 -13.66
C ARG A 588 35.88 -31.38 -13.75
N GLU A 589 35.52 -31.96 -12.61
CA GLU A 589 34.45 -32.96 -12.52
C GLU A 589 33.09 -32.36 -12.92
N PHE A 590 32.78 -31.18 -12.40
CA PHE A 590 31.60 -30.41 -12.80
C PHE A 590 31.60 -30.10 -14.30
N GLU A 591 32.71 -29.62 -14.87
CA GLU A 591 32.80 -29.35 -16.32
C GLU A 591 32.51 -30.59 -17.17
N ARG A 592 32.98 -31.76 -16.75
CA ARG A 592 32.67 -33.03 -17.44
C ARG A 592 31.18 -33.35 -17.37
N SER A 593 30.60 -33.28 -16.17
CA SER A 593 29.17 -33.51 -15.97
C SER A 593 28.30 -32.52 -16.74
N LEU A 594 28.68 -31.25 -16.80
CA LEU A 594 28.00 -30.21 -17.57
C LEU A 594 27.98 -30.55 -19.08
N ASN A 595 29.11 -31.00 -19.63
CA ASN A 595 29.19 -31.39 -21.04
C ASN A 595 28.29 -32.60 -21.34
N GLU A 596 28.31 -33.63 -20.48
CA GLU A 596 27.44 -34.80 -20.61
C GLU A 596 25.95 -34.41 -20.57
N CYS A 597 25.57 -33.53 -19.65
CA CYS A 597 24.20 -33.00 -19.56
C CYS A 597 23.83 -32.18 -20.82
N ALA A 598 24.75 -31.41 -21.38
CA ALA A 598 24.53 -30.60 -22.57
C ALA A 598 24.38 -31.46 -23.85
N GLU A 599 25.12 -32.57 -23.96
CA GLU A 599 25.00 -33.53 -25.07
C GLU A 599 23.67 -34.29 -25.01
N HIS A 600 23.28 -34.72 -23.80
CA HIS A 600 22.09 -35.52 -23.54
C HIS A 600 21.09 -34.84 -22.58
N PRO A 601 20.52 -33.67 -22.94
CA PRO A 601 19.63 -32.93 -22.05
C PRO A 601 18.29 -33.63 -21.82
N ASP A 602 17.90 -34.58 -22.67
CA ASP A 602 16.75 -35.48 -22.42
C ASP A 602 16.98 -36.45 -21.27
N SER A 603 18.24 -36.82 -21.04
CA SER A 603 18.67 -37.71 -19.96
C SER A 603 18.98 -36.96 -18.66
N THR A 604 18.97 -35.63 -18.68
CA THR A 604 19.20 -34.79 -17.49
C THR A 604 17.89 -34.67 -16.69
N PRO A 605 17.83 -35.18 -15.45
CA PRO A 605 16.64 -35.05 -14.62
C PRO A 605 16.31 -33.58 -14.38
N GLU A 606 15.05 -33.20 -14.53
CA GLU A 606 14.61 -31.80 -14.43
C GLU A 606 15.48 -30.85 -15.27
N ALA A 607 15.77 -31.19 -16.54
CA ALA A 607 16.70 -30.44 -17.40
C ALA A 607 16.47 -28.92 -17.41
N ARG A 608 15.22 -28.46 -17.49
CA ARG A 608 14.89 -27.02 -17.47
C ARG A 608 15.32 -26.33 -16.18
N PHE A 609 15.16 -27.04 -15.07
CA PHE A 609 15.60 -26.60 -13.77
C PHE A 609 17.13 -26.57 -13.67
N TYR A 610 17.80 -27.64 -14.14
CA TYR A 610 19.27 -27.71 -14.20
C TYR A 610 19.87 -26.53 -14.98
N PHE A 611 19.43 -26.32 -16.23
CA PHE A 611 19.97 -25.26 -17.08
C PHE A 611 19.62 -23.85 -16.60
N THR A 612 18.58 -23.69 -15.77
CA THR A 612 18.33 -22.42 -15.07
C THR A 612 19.40 -22.15 -14.01
N LEU A 613 19.82 -23.17 -13.25
CA LEU A 613 20.91 -23.07 -12.27
C LEU A 613 22.28 -22.80 -12.96
N ILE A 614 22.49 -23.40 -14.13
CA ILE A 614 23.69 -23.14 -14.95
C ILE A 614 23.69 -21.71 -15.50
N GLY A 615 22.56 -21.27 -16.07
CA GLY A 615 22.45 -19.95 -16.70
C GLY A 615 22.40 -18.76 -15.74
N SER A 616 22.30 -18.99 -14.43
CA SER A 616 22.23 -17.93 -13.42
C SER A 616 23.24 -18.14 -12.27
N PRO A 617 23.03 -18.96 -11.23
CA PRO A 617 24.01 -19.17 -10.16
C PRO A 617 25.43 -19.51 -10.60
N VAL A 618 25.59 -20.51 -11.49
CA VAL A 618 26.93 -20.91 -11.97
C VAL A 618 27.54 -19.82 -12.83
N ARG A 619 26.73 -19.17 -13.68
CA ARG A 619 27.14 -18.00 -14.48
C ARG A 619 27.74 -16.90 -13.60
N TYR A 620 27.03 -16.50 -12.55
CA TYR A 620 27.49 -15.44 -11.64
C TYR A 620 28.77 -15.83 -10.90
N TRP A 621 28.85 -17.07 -10.40
CA TRP A 621 30.06 -17.55 -9.73
C TRP A 621 31.28 -17.58 -10.66
N ALA A 622 31.12 -18.13 -11.88
CA ALA A 622 32.18 -18.19 -12.88
C ALA A 622 32.65 -16.78 -13.27
N GLN A 623 31.74 -15.82 -13.35
CA GLN A 623 32.04 -14.43 -13.63
C GLN A 623 32.84 -13.76 -12.49
N GLU A 624 32.40 -13.92 -11.24
CA GLU A 624 33.09 -13.38 -10.06
C GLU A 624 34.54 -13.86 -9.98
N HIS A 625 34.77 -15.13 -10.31
CA HIS A 625 36.10 -15.77 -10.31
C HIS A 625 36.85 -15.62 -11.63
N LYS A 626 36.32 -14.86 -12.61
CA LYS A 626 36.93 -14.62 -13.93
C LYS A 626 37.21 -15.91 -14.72
N LEU A 627 36.41 -16.95 -14.52
CA LEU A 627 36.49 -18.24 -15.22
C LEU A 627 35.76 -18.18 -16.57
N TYR A 628 36.24 -17.34 -17.48
CA TYR A 628 35.54 -17.05 -18.74
C TYR A 628 35.37 -18.27 -19.65
N GLY A 629 36.30 -19.23 -19.60
CA GLY A 629 36.15 -20.50 -20.33
C GLY A 629 34.97 -21.33 -19.81
N LEU A 630 34.80 -21.42 -18.48
CA LEU A 630 33.67 -22.10 -17.85
C LEU A 630 32.35 -21.34 -18.10
N LEU A 631 32.39 -20.01 -18.04
CA LEU A 631 31.25 -19.14 -18.34
C LEU A 631 30.74 -19.38 -19.77
N ALA A 632 31.63 -19.41 -20.77
CA ALA A 632 31.27 -19.70 -22.15
C ALA A 632 30.65 -21.09 -22.29
N LYS A 633 31.30 -22.14 -21.77
CA LYS A 633 30.77 -23.52 -21.79
C LYS A 633 29.39 -23.63 -21.13
N SER A 634 29.18 -22.94 -20.01
CA SER A 634 27.91 -22.93 -19.27
C SER A 634 26.78 -22.36 -20.12
N LEU A 635 27.01 -21.20 -20.76
CA LEU A 635 25.99 -20.53 -21.58
C LEU A 635 25.76 -21.26 -22.92
N GLU A 636 26.79 -21.85 -23.51
CA GLU A 636 26.67 -22.74 -24.68
C GLU A 636 25.83 -23.98 -24.36
N ALA A 637 26.02 -24.57 -23.17
CA ALA A 637 25.23 -25.71 -22.71
C ALA A 637 23.75 -25.33 -22.56
N VAL A 638 23.46 -24.15 -22.00
CA VAL A 638 22.09 -23.62 -21.88
C VAL A 638 21.48 -23.38 -23.26
N ASP A 639 22.20 -22.74 -24.20
CA ASP A 639 21.71 -22.47 -25.56
C ASP A 639 21.43 -23.78 -26.33
N ARG A 640 22.34 -24.75 -26.22
CA ARG A 640 22.16 -26.10 -26.79
C ARG A 640 20.93 -26.79 -26.21
N ALA A 641 20.72 -26.72 -24.90
CA ALA A 641 19.51 -27.27 -24.27
C ALA A 641 18.24 -26.52 -24.69
N ALA A 642 18.31 -25.20 -24.86
CA ALA A 642 17.19 -24.38 -25.33
C ALA A 642 16.76 -24.75 -26.75
N SER A 643 17.72 -25.06 -27.64
CA SER A 643 17.42 -25.55 -29.01
C SER A 643 16.60 -26.84 -29.02
N LYS A 644 16.73 -27.68 -27.98
CA LYS A 644 15.96 -28.91 -27.74
C LYS A 644 14.70 -28.68 -26.86
N LYS A 645 14.33 -27.42 -26.60
CA LYS A 645 13.22 -27.02 -25.71
C LYS A 645 13.36 -27.53 -24.26
N LYS A 646 14.60 -27.76 -23.81
CA LYS A 646 14.93 -28.18 -22.45
C LYS A 646 15.43 -27.07 -21.55
N ALA A 647 15.66 -25.87 -22.09
CA ALA A 647 15.97 -24.67 -21.34
C ALA A 647 15.22 -23.48 -21.95
N PHE A 648 15.20 -22.34 -21.24
CA PHE A 648 14.78 -21.09 -21.85
C PHE A 648 15.87 -20.60 -22.81
N PRO A 649 15.51 -19.95 -23.95
CA PRO A 649 16.48 -19.27 -24.78
C PRO A 649 17.26 -18.23 -23.98
N LEU A 650 18.52 -18.02 -24.34
CA LEU A 650 19.35 -17.01 -23.68
C LEU A 650 18.69 -15.62 -23.79
N ASP A 651 18.59 -14.94 -22.64
CA ASP A 651 18.21 -13.54 -22.60
C ASP A 651 19.34 -12.62 -23.10
N SER A 652 19.08 -11.30 -23.18
CA SER A 652 20.08 -10.33 -23.66
C SER A 652 21.32 -10.26 -22.76
N ASP A 653 21.17 -10.36 -21.44
CA ASP A 653 22.27 -10.30 -20.48
C ASP A 653 23.18 -11.53 -20.59
N GLN A 654 22.58 -12.71 -20.79
CA GLN A 654 23.26 -13.98 -21.00
C GLN A 654 23.99 -13.98 -22.34
N LYS A 655 23.36 -13.50 -23.42
CA LYS A 655 24.02 -13.35 -24.73
C LYS A 655 25.19 -12.39 -24.66
N MET A 656 25.04 -11.27 -23.94
CA MET A 656 26.12 -10.31 -23.73
C MET A 656 27.27 -10.94 -22.93
N ALA A 657 26.95 -11.67 -21.85
CA ALA A 657 27.96 -12.36 -21.05
C ALA A 657 28.72 -13.41 -21.87
N LEU A 658 28.03 -14.16 -22.74
CA LEU A 658 28.64 -15.11 -23.66
C LEU A 658 29.57 -14.42 -24.68
N ALA A 659 29.15 -13.29 -25.26
CA ALA A 659 29.98 -12.52 -26.19
C ALA A 659 31.30 -12.08 -25.56
N TYR A 660 31.25 -11.55 -24.32
CA TYR A 660 32.44 -11.13 -23.57
C TYR A 660 33.27 -12.33 -23.09
N ALA A 661 32.65 -13.46 -22.75
CA ALA A 661 33.37 -14.69 -22.45
C ALA A 661 34.21 -15.17 -23.65
N TYR A 662 33.64 -15.08 -24.87
CA TYR A 662 34.40 -15.37 -26.10
C TYR A 662 35.54 -14.39 -26.34
N MET A 663 35.35 -13.09 -26.09
CA MET A 663 36.44 -12.11 -26.18
C MET A 663 37.58 -12.43 -25.21
N ALA A 664 37.26 -12.75 -23.97
CA ALA A 664 38.25 -13.10 -22.96
C ALA A 664 39.00 -14.42 -23.27
N ALA A 665 38.35 -15.32 -24.00
CA ALA A 665 38.95 -16.56 -24.52
C ALA A 665 39.62 -16.38 -25.91
N GLU A 666 39.76 -15.14 -26.39
CA GLU A 666 40.30 -14.79 -27.72
C GLU A 666 39.58 -15.48 -28.91
N SER A 667 38.33 -15.90 -28.71
CA SER A 667 37.48 -16.49 -29.74
C SER A 667 36.76 -15.40 -30.53
N TRP A 668 37.53 -14.58 -31.26
CA TRP A 668 37.05 -13.35 -31.92
C TRP A 668 35.91 -13.58 -32.92
N THR A 669 35.90 -14.72 -33.63
CA THR A 669 34.83 -15.08 -34.58
C THR A 669 33.49 -15.33 -33.88
N ASN A 670 33.52 -16.04 -32.74
CA ASN A 670 32.32 -16.33 -31.96
C ASN A 670 31.83 -15.08 -31.24
N ALA A 671 32.75 -14.27 -30.70
CA ALA A 671 32.45 -12.96 -30.13
C ALA A 671 31.77 -12.04 -31.17
N LEU A 672 32.33 -11.94 -32.38
CA LEU A 672 31.75 -11.15 -33.47
C LEU A 672 30.32 -11.60 -33.78
N ARG A 673 30.12 -12.91 -33.99
CA ARG A 673 28.78 -13.46 -34.28
C ARG A 673 27.78 -13.16 -33.17
N ALA A 674 28.21 -13.25 -31.91
CA ALA A 674 27.36 -12.93 -30.76
C ALA A 674 26.97 -11.44 -30.74
N PHE A 675 27.91 -10.52 -30.96
CA PHE A 675 27.60 -9.08 -31.04
C PHE A 675 26.74 -8.70 -32.23
N GLU A 676 26.93 -9.34 -33.39
CA GLU A 676 26.12 -9.10 -34.59
C GLU A 676 24.63 -9.43 -34.38
N THR A 677 24.28 -10.31 -33.44
CA THR A 677 22.87 -10.57 -33.07
C THR A 677 22.14 -9.34 -32.52
N PHE A 678 22.88 -8.34 -32.01
CA PHE A 678 22.34 -7.07 -31.52
C PHE A 678 22.28 -5.98 -32.60
N SER A 679 22.68 -6.28 -33.84
CA SER A 679 22.59 -5.36 -34.99
C SER A 679 23.25 -3.99 -34.74
N ASN A 680 24.43 -3.98 -34.09
CA ASN A 680 25.20 -2.78 -33.79
C ASN A 680 24.52 -1.74 -32.86
N ARG A 681 23.45 -2.13 -32.15
CA ARG A 681 22.69 -1.25 -31.26
C ARG A 681 23.30 -1.20 -29.84
N PRO A 682 23.19 -0.06 -29.14
CA PRO A 682 23.40 0.00 -27.70
C PRO A 682 22.47 -0.97 -26.97
N VAL A 683 23.01 -1.70 -25.99
CA VAL A 683 22.26 -2.65 -25.16
C VAL A 683 22.53 -2.33 -23.70
N GLU A 684 21.48 -2.00 -22.95
CA GLU A 684 21.57 -1.94 -21.50
C GLU A 684 21.51 -3.37 -20.94
N VAL A 685 22.49 -3.70 -20.10
CA VAL A 685 22.53 -4.98 -19.38
C VAL A 685 21.89 -4.82 -18.02
N GLY A 686 20.96 -5.71 -17.66
CA GLY A 686 20.22 -5.60 -16.40
C GLY A 686 21.05 -5.94 -15.17
N ASN A 687 22.06 -6.77 -15.31
CA ASN A 687 22.90 -7.28 -14.22
C ASN A 687 24.38 -6.98 -14.46
N GLY A 688 25.20 -7.02 -13.39
CA GLY A 688 26.65 -6.91 -13.51
C GLY A 688 27.26 -8.10 -14.26
N GLY A 689 28.32 -7.85 -15.02
CA GLY A 689 28.87 -8.75 -16.02
C GLY A 689 30.39 -8.70 -16.19
N PRO A 690 30.95 -9.55 -17.06
CA PRO A 690 32.30 -9.34 -17.63
C PRO A 690 32.42 -8.00 -18.39
N TYR A 691 31.29 -7.38 -18.70
CA TYR A 691 31.14 -6.09 -19.36
C TYR A 691 31.05 -4.90 -18.39
N GLY A 692 31.09 -5.12 -17.07
CA GLY A 692 31.05 -4.07 -16.04
C GLY A 692 29.85 -4.16 -15.11
N GLU A 693 29.51 -3.04 -14.47
CA GLU A 693 28.42 -2.93 -13.51
C GLU A 693 27.03 -3.14 -14.14
N ALA A 694 26.04 -3.45 -13.29
CA ALA A 694 24.64 -3.52 -13.72
C ALA A 694 24.16 -2.19 -14.33
N PHE A 695 23.22 -2.27 -15.26
CA PHE A 695 22.63 -1.12 -16.00
C PHE A 695 23.62 -0.36 -16.89
N THR A 696 24.78 -0.96 -17.18
CA THR A 696 25.74 -0.40 -18.15
C THR A 696 25.20 -0.52 -19.57
N VAL A 697 25.31 0.56 -20.35
CA VAL A 697 24.97 0.52 -21.78
C VAL A 697 26.20 0.14 -22.60
N ILE A 698 26.12 -0.99 -23.30
CA ILE A 698 27.19 -1.54 -24.13
C ILE A 698 26.98 -1.16 -25.59
N PHE A 699 27.98 -0.52 -26.20
CA PHE A 699 27.99 -0.20 -27.63
C PHE A 699 28.44 -1.41 -28.45
N THR A 700 27.51 -2.27 -28.83
CA THR A 700 27.81 -3.51 -29.56
C THR A 700 28.53 -3.26 -30.89
N ALA A 701 28.31 -2.11 -31.53
CA ALA A 701 29.03 -1.73 -32.73
C ALA A 701 30.53 -1.53 -32.51
N ASP A 702 30.91 -0.96 -31.37
CA ASP A 702 32.31 -0.76 -31.01
C ASP A 702 32.96 -2.10 -30.69
N GLN A 703 32.21 -3.01 -30.05
CA GLN A 703 32.66 -4.39 -29.81
C GLN A 703 32.81 -5.18 -31.12
N THR A 704 31.85 -5.07 -32.04
CA THR A 704 31.92 -5.63 -33.41
C THR A 704 33.15 -5.11 -34.14
N ALA A 705 33.40 -3.79 -34.09
CA ALA A 705 34.58 -3.17 -34.71
C ALA A 705 35.89 -3.68 -34.09
N LEU A 706 35.94 -3.81 -32.76
CA LEU A 706 37.08 -4.37 -32.05
C LEU A 706 37.34 -5.82 -32.46
N CYS A 707 36.31 -6.67 -32.52
CA CYS A 707 36.44 -8.06 -32.97
C CYS A 707 36.97 -8.13 -34.41
N ARG A 708 36.43 -7.30 -35.32
CA ARG A 708 36.92 -7.20 -36.72
C ARG A 708 38.38 -6.76 -36.78
N GLN A 709 38.75 -5.73 -36.01
CA GLN A 709 40.13 -5.25 -35.94
C GLN A 709 41.09 -6.35 -35.46
N LYS A 710 40.72 -7.11 -34.41
CA LYS A 710 41.52 -8.23 -33.89
C LYS A 710 41.68 -9.36 -34.91
N MET A 711 40.75 -9.50 -35.84
CA MET A 711 40.82 -10.47 -36.95
C MET A 711 41.43 -9.89 -38.24
N GLY A 712 41.88 -8.63 -38.26
CA GLY A 712 42.38 -7.98 -39.47
C GLY A 712 41.31 -7.72 -40.55
N LEU A 713 40.03 -7.70 -40.16
CA LEU A 713 38.90 -7.43 -41.06
C LEU A 713 38.62 -5.91 -41.15
N PRO A 714 38.12 -5.42 -42.30
CA PRO A 714 37.77 -4.00 -42.45
C PRO A 714 36.62 -3.60 -41.52
N THR A 715 36.74 -2.42 -40.91
CA THR A 715 35.67 -1.77 -40.16
C THR A 715 34.94 -0.78 -41.08
N ILE A 716 33.61 -0.79 -41.08
CA ILE A 716 32.78 0.14 -41.87
C ILE A 716 32.20 1.15 -40.88
N PRO A 717 32.75 2.38 -40.79
CA PRO A 717 32.20 3.41 -39.92
C PRO A 717 30.86 3.93 -40.48
N ASP A 718 29.89 4.19 -39.59
CA ASP A 718 28.65 4.87 -39.97
C ASP A 718 28.91 6.39 -40.06
N PRO A 719 28.78 7.02 -41.25
CA PRO A 719 29.11 8.44 -41.44
C PRO A 719 28.18 9.40 -40.69
N ARG A 720 27.04 8.91 -40.19
CA ARG A 720 26.11 9.69 -39.36
C ARG A 720 26.56 9.75 -37.91
N ARG A 721 27.47 8.86 -37.49
CA ARG A 721 27.92 8.79 -36.10
C ARG A 721 28.85 9.93 -35.73
N PHE A 722 28.61 10.51 -34.57
CA PHE A 722 29.53 11.42 -33.91
C PHE A 722 29.71 11.01 -32.45
N ARG A 723 30.80 11.47 -31.82
CA ARG A 723 31.02 11.29 -30.39
C ARG A 723 30.67 12.58 -29.68
N LEU A 724 29.93 12.46 -28.58
CA LEU A 724 29.71 13.57 -27.68
C LEU A 724 31.02 13.88 -26.94
N ASN A 725 31.25 15.15 -26.62
CA ASN A 725 32.38 15.55 -25.78
C ASN A 725 32.26 14.95 -24.37
N ASP A 726 33.36 14.97 -23.61
CA ASP A 726 33.35 14.57 -22.20
C ASP A 726 32.36 15.41 -21.39
N ALA A 727 31.90 14.86 -20.26
CA ALA A 727 31.01 15.56 -19.35
C ALA A 727 31.63 16.90 -18.92
N CYS A 728 30.88 17.97 -19.13
CA CYS A 728 31.36 19.32 -18.85
C CYS A 728 31.01 19.81 -17.44
N LEU A 729 30.02 19.19 -16.79
CA LEU A 729 29.65 19.46 -15.39
C LEU A 729 29.03 18.22 -14.73
N CYS A 730 29.47 17.88 -13.51
CA CYS A 730 28.85 16.84 -12.69
C CYS A 730 27.75 17.45 -11.81
N LEU A 731 26.55 16.87 -11.84
CA LEU A 731 25.40 17.32 -11.06
C LEU A 731 25.21 16.47 -9.78
N HIS A 732 25.94 15.35 -9.63
CA HIS A 732 25.98 14.40 -8.50
C HIS A 732 24.65 13.75 -8.04
N VAL A 733 23.50 14.38 -8.28
CA VAL A 733 22.16 14.05 -7.74
C VAL A 733 21.08 14.45 -8.76
N PRO A 734 19.82 13.96 -8.66
CA PRO A 734 18.77 14.43 -9.56
C PRO A 734 18.64 15.95 -9.44
N SER A 735 18.80 16.58 -10.59
CA SER A 735 18.99 18.01 -10.78
C SER A 735 18.31 18.38 -12.09
N ALA A 736 18.06 19.67 -12.31
CA ALA A 736 17.54 20.14 -13.59
C ALA A 736 18.34 21.35 -14.07
N PHE A 737 18.32 21.58 -15.38
CA PHE A 737 18.91 22.76 -15.96
C PHE A 737 18.00 23.36 -17.04
N VAL A 738 18.19 24.63 -17.34
CA VAL A 738 17.53 25.33 -18.44
C VAL A 738 18.47 26.38 -19.01
N ALA A 739 18.47 26.52 -20.35
CA ALA A 739 19.23 27.54 -21.04
C ALA A 739 18.37 28.81 -21.17
N ASP A 740 18.96 29.96 -20.83
CA ASP A 740 18.41 31.30 -21.05
C ASP A 740 19.29 32.04 -22.08
N ALA A 741 18.94 33.28 -22.44
CA ALA A 741 19.68 34.07 -23.42
C ALA A 741 21.14 34.36 -23.01
N ASP A 742 21.40 34.44 -21.71
CA ASP A 742 22.68 34.86 -21.11
C ASP A 742 23.48 33.71 -20.46
N GLY A 743 22.94 32.50 -20.41
CA GLY A 743 23.63 31.38 -19.77
C GLY A 743 22.75 30.17 -19.46
N LEU A 744 23.21 29.40 -18.48
CA LEU A 744 22.58 28.19 -17.97
C LEU A 744 22.19 28.36 -16.51
N TRP A 745 20.93 28.09 -16.20
CA TRP A 745 20.47 27.90 -14.83
C TRP A 745 20.53 26.42 -14.48
N VAL A 746 21.21 26.08 -13.40
CA VAL A 746 21.40 24.71 -12.91
C VAL A 746 20.89 24.63 -11.48
N GLY A 747 19.80 23.89 -11.29
CA GLY A 747 19.20 23.62 -9.99
C GLY A 747 19.75 22.32 -9.42
N MET A 748 20.38 22.41 -8.26
CA MET A 748 20.82 21.27 -7.46
C MET A 748 20.04 21.26 -6.14
N PRO A 749 20.04 20.15 -5.38
CA PRO A 749 19.52 20.17 -4.01
C PRO A 749 20.21 21.28 -3.23
N ASN A 750 19.42 22.11 -2.53
CA ASN A 750 19.83 23.27 -1.72
C ASN A 750 20.45 24.49 -2.45
N ARG A 751 20.61 24.49 -3.77
CA ARG A 751 21.19 25.65 -4.46
C ARG A 751 20.77 25.78 -5.92
N LEU A 752 20.79 27.00 -6.41
CA LEU A 752 20.67 27.34 -7.81
C LEU A 752 21.94 28.07 -8.28
N MET A 753 22.48 27.65 -9.41
CA MET A 753 23.65 28.24 -10.04
C MET A 753 23.26 28.87 -11.38
N HIS A 754 23.83 30.03 -11.70
CA HIS A 754 23.84 30.58 -13.04
C HIS A 754 25.27 30.51 -13.60
N LEU A 755 25.42 29.87 -14.75
CA LEU A 755 26.68 29.72 -15.46
C LEU A 755 26.59 30.45 -16.80
N ASP A 756 27.66 31.08 -17.27
CA ASP A 756 27.71 31.44 -18.70
C ASP A 756 27.87 30.19 -19.59
N PHE A 757 27.83 30.36 -20.91
CA PHE A 757 28.06 29.24 -21.83
C PHE A 757 29.51 28.72 -21.81
N GLY A 758 30.45 29.44 -21.20
CA GLY A 758 31.81 29.00 -20.88
C GLY A 758 31.90 28.20 -19.57
N LEU A 759 30.79 27.97 -18.87
CA LEU A 759 30.67 27.33 -17.56
C LEU A 759 31.31 28.11 -16.39
N GLN A 760 31.56 29.40 -16.56
CA GLN A 760 31.94 30.27 -15.45
C GLN A 760 30.72 30.59 -14.59
N THR A 761 30.87 30.48 -13.27
CA THR A 761 29.77 30.75 -12.33
C THR A 761 29.58 32.24 -12.16
N ASN A 762 28.43 32.75 -12.61
CA ASN A 762 28.04 34.16 -12.52
C ASN A 762 27.19 34.45 -11.28
N LEU A 763 26.41 33.47 -10.82
CA LEU A 763 25.57 33.59 -9.63
C LEU A 763 25.43 32.26 -8.91
N LEU A 764 25.44 32.31 -7.59
CA LEU A 764 25.08 31.20 -6.72
C LEU A 764 24.03 31.69 -5.70
N VAL A 765 22.90 30.98 -5.64
CA VAL A 765 21.84 31.20 -4.65
C VAL A 765 21.72 29.94 -3.82
N GLN A 766 21.92 30.04 -2.51
CA GLN A 766 21.67 28.94 -1.56
C GLN A 766 20.25 29.03 -1.01
N PHE A 767 19.59 27.89 -0.89
CA PHE A 767 18.32 27.74 -0.20
C PHE A 767 18.54 27.25 1.23
N PRO A 768 17.66 27.59 2.19
CA PRO A 768 17.77 27.11 3.58
C PRO A 768 17.87 25.56 3.66
N GLU A 769 18.70 25.03 4.56
CA GLU A 769 19.12 23.61 4.70
C GLU A 769 18.01 22.58 4.99
N GLU A 770 16.74 22.97 5.04
CA GLU A 770 15.66 22.08 5.46
C GLU A 770 15.22 21.14 4.32
N SER A 771 15.71 19.91 4.42
CA SER A 771 15.43 18.74 3.56
C SER A 771 16.15 18.75 2.21
N TRP A 772 17.02 17.75 2.03
CA TRP A 772 17.63 17.39 0.75
C TRP A 772 16.54 16.91 -0.21
N ALA A 773 15.95 17.83 -0.98
CA ALA A 773 14.94 17.51 -1.98
C ALA A 773 15.56 17.58 -3.40
N PRO A 774 15.46 16.51 -4.20
CA PRO A 774 15.91 16.52 -5.59
C PRO A 774 15.17 17.57 -6.42
N VAL A 775 15.88 18.26 -7.32
CA VAL A 775 15.26 19.22 -8.26
C VAL A 775 14.80 18.47 -9.50
N THR A 776 13.51 18.57 -9.82
CA THR A 776 12.87 17.80 -10.90
C THR A 776 12.77 18.61 -12.21
N SER A 777 12.49 19.91 -12.11
CA SER A 777 12.38 20.80 -13.26
C SER A 777 12.64 22.27 -12.88
N LEU A 778 13.00 23.05 -13.89
CA LEU A 778 13.16 24.50 -13.81
C LEU A 778 12.28 25.14 -14.89
N CYS A 779 11.68 26.28 -14.54
CA CYS A 779 11.07 27.18 -15.49
C CYS A 779 11.58 28.61 -15.22
N VAL A 780 11.98 29.33 -16.26
CA VAL A 780 12.57 30.67 -16.15
C VAL A 780 11.68 31.64 -16.92
N SER A 781 11.42 32.81 -16.32
CA SER A 781 10.80 33.96 -16.98
C SER A 781 11.75 35.16 -16.95
N SER A 782 11.31 36.28 -17.49
CA SER A 782 12.04 37.55 -17.40
C SER A 782 12.23 38.05 -15.96
N SER A 783 11.34 37.68 -15.03
CA SER A 783 11.32 38.24 -13.67
C SER A 783 11.64 37.22 -12.58
N ASN A 784 11.27 35.94 -12.73
CA ASN A 784 11.49 34.95 -11.68
C ASN A 784 12.02 33.63 -12.25
N ILE A 785 12.31 32.70 -11.34
CA ILE A 785 12.71 31.32 -11.62
C ILE A 785 11.88 30.42 -10.71
N TRP A 786 11.33 29.36 -11.28
CA TRP A 786 10.48 28.39 -10.60
C TRP A 786 11.18 27.05 -10.60
N ILE A 787 11.35 26.50 -9.40
CA ILE A 787 12.17 25.31 -9.15
C ILE A 787 11.25 24.28 -8.51
N SER A 788 10.93 23.23 -9.26
CA SER A 788 10.13 22.12 -8.73
C SER A 788 11.03 21.09 -8.06
N THR A 789 10.53 20.50 -6.98
CA THR A 789 11.28 19.52 -6.20
C THR A 789 10.48 18.23 -5.97
N GLU A 790 11.18 17.13 -5.76
CA GLU A 790 10.62 15.86 -5.32
C GLU A 790 10.52 15.85 -3.79
N GLY A 791 9.51 16.55 -3.25
CA GLY A 791 9.13 16.47 -1.83
C GLY A 791 9.35 17.73 -0.99
N ALA A 792 9.84 18.84 -1.55
CA ALA A 792 9.90 20.14 -0.86
C ALA A 792 8.98 21.21 -1.49
N GLY A 793 8.08 20.82 -2.40
CA GLY A 793 7.19 21.73 -3.09
C GLY A 793 7.90 22.55 -4.18
N LEU A 794 7.43 23.79 -4.36
CA LEU A 794 7.87 24.72 -5.40
C LEU A 794 8.68 25.87 -4.76
N ILE A 795 9.85 26.16 -5.30
CA ILE A 795 10.64 27.33 -4.89
C ILE A 795 10.55 28.39 -5.99
N GLU A 796 10.06 29.56 -5.63
CA GLU A 796 10.07 30.76 -6.46
C GLU A 796 11.28 31.62 -6.10
N LEU A 797 12.06 32.06 -7.09
CA LEU A 797 13.18 32.97 -6.92
C LEU A 797 13.00 34.21 -7.79
N ASP A 798 12.94 35.38 -7.17
CA ASP A 798 12.94 36.66 -7.89
C ASP A 798 14.35 36.97 -8.44
N ARG A 799 14.47 37.20 -9.75
CA ARG A 799 15.77 37.42 -10.43
C ARG A 799 16.43 38.72 -10.00
N SER A 800 15.64 39.75 -9.68
CA SER A 800 16.13 41.08 -9.35
C SER A 800 16.62 41.17 -7.90
N THR A 801 15.82 40.66 -6.97
CA THR A 801 16.11 40.72 -5.53
C THR A 801 16.91 39.53 -5.02
N LYS A 802 16.97 38.45 -5.81
CA LYS A 802 17.59 37.16 -5.47
C LYS A 802 16.96 36.51 -4.22
N ARG A 803 15.74 36.92 -3.86
CA ARG A 803 15.00 36.34 -2.74
C ARG A 803 14.19 35.15 -3.22
N SER A 804 14.31 34.05 -2.48
CA SER A 804 13.53 32.84 -2.71
C SER A 804 12.37 32.73 -1.72
N ARG A 805 11.26 32.17 -2.18
CA ARG A 805 10.12 31.76 -1.37
C ARG A 805 9.77 30.31 -1.70
N ARG A 806 9.57 29.49 -0.66
CA ARG A 806 8.96 28.16 -0.80
C ARG A 806 7.44 28.28 -0.81
N ILE A 807 6.81 27.48 -1.66
CA ILE A 807 5.37 27.25 -1.74
C ILE A 807 5.21 25.74 -1.55
N SER A 808 4.50 25.32 -0.50
CA SER A 808 4.25 23.91 -0.18
C SER A 808 2.76 23.57 -0.16
N GLU A 809 2.42 22.35 0.24
CA GLU A 809 1.05 21.96 0.57
C GLU A 809 0.41 22.89 1.60
N ALA A 810 1.19 23.42 2.54
CA ALA A 810 0.73 24.39 3.53
C ALA A 810 0.30 25.73 2.88
N ASP A 811 0.91 26.08 1.73
CA ASP A 811 0.54 27.25 0.94
C ASP A 811 -0.57 26.97 -0.09
N GLY A 812 -0.99 25.71 -0.25
CA GLY A 812 -2.10 25.35 -1.13
C GLY A 812 -1.75 24.45 -2.32
N LEU A 813 -0.54 23.90 -2.44
CA LEU A 813 -0.21 22.91 -3.49
C LEU A 813 -0.87 21.53 -3.27
N LEU A 814 -1.26 20.83 -4.35
CA LEU A 814 -1.84 19.48 -4.25
C LEU A 814 -0.88 18.49 -3.58
N MET A 815 0.42 18.54 -3.91
CA MET A 815 1.46 17.69 -3.34
C MET A 815 2.79 18.47 -3.27
N ASP A 816 3.64 18.19 -2.29
CA ASP A 816 5.01 18.71 -2.25
C ASP A 816 5.95 17.99 -3.26
N SER A 817 5.52 16.84 -3.79
CA SER A 817 6.23 16.14 -4.88
C SER A 817 5.77 16.63 -6.25
N ILE A 818 6.56 17.51 -6.85
CA ILE A 818 6.31 18.12 -8.15
C ILE A 818 7.26 17.50 -9.18
N THR A 819 6.70 16.96 -10.25
CA THR A 819 7.45 16.29 -11.33
C THR A 819 7.77 17.23 -12.49
N ALA A 820 6.88 18.19 -12.78
CA ALA A 820 7.07 19.12 -13.88
C ALA A 820 6.43 20.49 -13.58
N VAL A 821 7.02 21.54 -14.15
CA VAL A 821 6.50 22.90 -14.11
C VAL A 821 6.69 23.57 -15.47
N ALA A 822 5.70 24.32 -15.94
CA ALA A 822 5.77 25.09 -17.17
C ALA A 822 4.97 26.39 -17.09
N LEU A 823 5.53 27.47 -17.64
CA LEU A 823 4.89 28.78 -17.66
C LEU A 823 4.12 28.97 -18.98
N GLY A 824 2.83 29.30 -18.88
CA GLY A 824 1.99 29.70 -20.01
C GLY A 824 1.32 31.05 -19.72
N ASN A 825 1.71 32.09 -20.45
CA ASN A 825 1.26 33.47 -20.27
C ASN A 825 1.33 33.95 -18.79
N GLN A 826 0.19 34.01 -18.07
CA GLN A 826 0.10 34.42 -16.65
C GLN A 826 -0.17 33.24 -15.68
N VAL A 827 -0.02 32.00 -16.16
CA VAL A 827 -0.34 30.79 -15.41
C VAL A 827 0.89 29.89 -15.35
N LEU A 828 1.27 29.50 -14.14
CA LEU A 828 2.26 28.46 -13.92
C LEU A 828 1.57 27.12 -13.76
N TRP A 829 1.75 26.21 -14.71
CA TRP A 829 1.22 24.85 -14.66
C TRP A 829 2.13 23.93 -13.86
N ILE A 830 1.53 23.06 -13.06
CA ILE A 830 2.22 22.14 -12.15
C ILE A 830 1.74 20.72 -12.41
N GLY A 831 2.67 19.83 -12.73
CA GLY A 831 2.46 18.39 -12.73
C GLY A 831 2.93 17.80 -11.39
N TYR A 832 2.04 17.10 -10.70
CA TYR A 832 2.35 16.40 -9.45
C TYR A 832 2.58 14.91 -9.69
N GLY A 833 3.46 14.31 -8.89
CA GLY A 833 3.74 12.88 -9.02
C GLY A 833 4.59 12.32 -7.88
N SER A 834 4.15 11.19 -7.32
CA SER A 834 4.93 10.34 -6.41
C SER A 834 4.43 8.89 -6.55
N GLY A 835 5.23 8.03 -7.18
CA GLY A 835 4.78 6.69 -7.58
C GLY A 835 3.60 6.76 -8.56
N PRO A 836 2.50 6.02 -8.35
CA PRO A 836 1.35 6.06 -9.26
C PRO A 836 0.41 7.26 -9.04
N LYS A 837 0.57 8.02 -7.94
CA LYS A 837 -0.33 9.11 -7.55
C LYS A 837 0.21 10.46 -8.04
N GLY A 838 -0.69 11.39 -8.33
CA GLY A 838 -0.34 12.72 -8.80
C GLY A 838 -1.57 13.55 -9.15
N GLY A 839 -1.38 14.50 -10.05
CA GLY A 839 -2.47 15.36 -10.52
C GLY A 839 -1.94 16.56 -11.30
N LEU A 840 -2.87 17.37 -11.78
CA LEU A 840 -2.56 18.66 -12.40
C LEU A 840 -2.94 19.80 -11.44
N GLY A 841 -2.14 20.85 -11.41
CA GLY A 841 -2.49 22.12 -10.76
C GLY A 841 -1.96 23.32 -11.54
N MET A 842 -2.32 24.50 -11.06
CA MET A 842 -1.87 25.77 -11.61
C MET A 842 -1.74 26.84 -10.53
N ILE A 843 -0.89 27.83 -10.78
CA ILE A 843 -0.82 29.08 -10.02
C ILE A 843 -1.10 30.23 -10.99
N ASP A 844 -2.15 30.98 -10.71
CA ASP A 844 -2.40 32.27 -11.35
C ASP A 844 -1.40 33.28 -10.77
N LEU A 845 -0.51 33.78 -11.61
CA LEU A 845 0.58 34.65 -11.17
C LEU A 845 0.12 36.07 -10.86
N ALA A 846 -1.02 36.52 -11.39
CA ALA A 846 -1.55 37.86 -11.17
C ALA A 846 -2.12 38.01 -9.75
N ASN A 847 -2.80 36.99 -9.23
CA ASN A 847 -3.41 37.00 -7.90
C ASN A 847 -2.77 36.00 -6.91
N ARG A 848 -1.74 35.26 -7.33
CA ARG A 848 -1.04 34.23 -6.56
C ARG A 848 -1.92 33.07 -6.09
N LYS A 849 -3.04 32.82 -6.76
CA LYS A 849 -3.99 31.78 -6.38
C LYS A 849 -3.56 30.42 -6.92
N VAL A 850 -3.38 29.46 -6.01
CA VAL A 850 -3.19 28.05 -6.35
C VAL A 850 -4.55 27.39 -6.65
N THR A 851 -4.63 26.64 -7.74
CA THR A 851 -5.81 25.83 -8.09
C THR A 851 -5.34 24.41 -8.41
N ASN A 852 -5.90 23.43 -7.70
CA ASN A 852 -5.62 22.01 -7.90
C ASN A 852 -6.81 21.35 -8.58
N PHE A 853 -6.57 20.47 -9.55
CA PHE A 853 -7.63 19.75 -10.25
C PHE A 853 -7.84 18.38 -9.60
N THR A 854 -8.62 18.35 -8.51
CA THR A 854 -8.95 17.11 -7.79
C THR A 854 -10.11 16.38 -8.47
N ARG A 855 -9.97 15.08 -8.71
CA ARG A 855 -11.06 14.22 -9.21
C ARG A 855 -12.17 14.12 -8.16
N SER A 856 -13.43 14.30 -8.54
CA SER A 856 -14.56 14.21 -7.59
C SER A 856 -14.87 12.76 -7.20
N LEU A 857 -15.30 12.55 -5.95
CA LEU A 857 -15.79 11.26 -5.47
C LEU A 857 -17.12 10.85 -6.09
N PHE A 858 -17.92 11.79 -6.57
CA PHE A 858 -19.30 11.52 -6.98
C PHE A 858 -19.44 10.89 -8.37
N GLY A 859 -18.32 10.61 -9.04
CA GLY A 859 -18.27 10.01 -10.39
C GLY A 859 -17.77 8.56 -10.44
N GLN A 860 -17.64 7.86 -9.31
CA GLN A 860 -17.30 6.44 -9.31
C GLN A 860 -18.57 5.58 -9.32
N ASP A 861 -18.76 4.78 -10.37
CA ASP A 861 -19.53 3.54 -10.25
C ASP A 861 -18.75 2.64 -9.28
N SER A 862 -19.34 2.47 -8.09
CA SER A 862 -18.83 1.64 -7.01
C SER A 862 -18.69 0.19 -7.48
N GLY A 863 -17.48 -0.23 -7.86
CA GLY A 863 -17.29 -1.60 -8.36
C GLY A 863 -15.87 -2.15 -8.40
N THR A 864 -14.81 -1.34 -8.41
CA THR A 864 -13.44 -1.90 -8.46
C THR A 864 -12.50 -1.21 -7.48
N ALA A 865 -11.94 -2.05 -6.61
CA ALA A 865 -10.88 -1.71 -5.67
C ALA A 865 -9.73 -0.95 -6.36
N LEU A 866 -9.19 0.01 -5.61
CA LEU A 866 -8.05 0.89 -5.87
C LEU A 866 -6.70 0.17 -6.13
N GLY A 867 -6.71 -1.09 -6.58
CA GLY A 867 -5.53 -1.94 -6.79
C GLY A 867 -5.09 -2.14 -8.24
N SER A 868 -5.82 -1.67 -9.26
CA SER A 868 -5.37 -1.82 -10.65
C SER A 868 -4.44 -0.69 -11.07
N HIS A 869 -3.18 -1.05 -11.30
CA HIS A 869 -2.26 -0.23 -12.09
C HIS A 869 -2.91 0.01 -13.46
N ALA A 870 -3.01 1.26 -13.89
CA ALA A 870 -3.61 1.71 -15.16
C ALA A 870 -5.16 1.73 -15.25
N GLY A 871 -5.84 2.36 -14.29
CA GLY A 871 -7.21 2.85 -14.53
C GLY A 871 -7.18 4.02 -15.52
N THR A 872 -7.75 3.83 -16.73
CA THR A 872 -8.01 4.88 -17.72
C THR A 872 -8.83 5.99 -17.07
N ASP A 873 -8.31 7.22 -17.04
CA ASP A 873 -9.12 8.35 -16.60
C ASP A 873 -10.27 8.52 -17.61
N GLU A 874 -11.51 8.56 -17.13
CA GLU A 874 -12.66 8.79 -18.01
C GLU A 874 -12.59 10.21 -18.58
N SER A 875 -12.88 10.34 -19.88
CA SER A 875 -12.94 11.63 -20.57
C SER A 875 -13.81 12.63 -19.81
N GLY A 876 -13.28 13.83 -19.56
CA GLY A 876 -14.01 14.92 -18.89
C GLY A 876 -13.72 15.12 -17.41
N ASN A 877 -12.84 14.31 -16.79
CA ASN A 877 -12.48 14.43 -15.37
C ASN A 877 -10.99 14.80 -15.15
N PRO A 878 -10.67 15.49 -14.04
CA PRO A 878 -9.29 15.64 -13.59
C PRO A 878 -8.58 14.31 -13.32
N THR A 879 -7.28 14.27 -13.60
CA THR A 879 -6.44 13.08 -13.32
C THR A 879 -6.04 12.98 -11.85
N SER A 880 -5.92 11.75 -11.34
CA SER A 880 -5.43 11.45 -9.98
C SER A 880 -4.06 10.75 -9.98
N GLY A 881 -3.43 10.57 -11.14
CA GLY A 881 -2.12 9.92 -11.25
C GLY A 881 -0.99 10.86 -11.61
N LEU A 882 0.21 10.28 -11.63
CA LEU A 882 1.45 10.99 -11.92
C LEU A 882 1.37 11.75 -13.27
N VAL A 883 1.67 13.04 -13.22
CA VAL A 883 1.84 13.90 -14.39
C VAL A 883 3.33 14.15 -14.61
N GLY A 884 3.96 13.36 -15.47
CA GLY A 884 5.42 13.39 -15.67
C GLY A 884 5.92 14.62 -16.45
N THR A 885 5.07 15.21 -17.29
CA THR A 885 5.41 16.38 -18.09
C THR A 885 4.17 17.24 -18.35
N VAL A 886 4.36 18.56 -18.37
CA VAL A 886 3.32 19.57 -18.67
C VAL A 886 3.87 20.54 -19.72
N PHE A 887 3.04 20.92 -20.68
CA PHE A 887 3.43 21.79 -21.78
C PHE A 887 2.25 22.68 -22.22
N PRO A 888 2.27 23.98 -21.94
CA PRO A 888 1.28 24.92 -22.48
C PRO A 888 1.53 25.08 -24.00
N VAL A 889 0.51 24.88 -24.82
CA VAL A 889 0.63 24.94 -26.29
C VAL A 889 0.07 26.27 -26.81
N ARG A 890 -1.11 26.68 -26.34
CA ARG A 890 -1.71 28.00 -26.57
C ARG A 890 -2.13 28.59 -25.24
N ASP A 891 -2.46 29.88 -25.21
CA ASP A 891 -2.97 30.56 -24.00
C ASP A 891 -4.27 29.95 -23.45
N GLU A 892 -4.91 29.07 -24.20
CA GLU A 892 -6.20 28.47 -23.89
C GLU A 892 -6.10 27.01 -23.41
N ASP A 893 -4.93 26.36 -23.52
CA ASP A 893 -4.79 24.94 -23.21
C ASP A 893 -3.42 24.53 -22.63
N VAL A 894 -3.44 23.41 -21.90
CA VAL A 894 -2.23 22.72 -21.44
C VAL A 894 -2.32 21.25 -21.82
N TRP A 895 -1.19 20.73 -22.31
CA TRP A 895 -1.01 19.33 -22.65
C TRP A 895 -0.11 18.67 -21.60
N PHE A 896 -0.42 17.44 -21.24
CA PHE A 896 0.31 16.74 -20.20
C PHE A 896 0.26 15.22 -20.39
N GLY A 897 1.23 14.52 -19.80
CA GLY A 897 1.36 13.07 -19.90
C GLY A 897 2.37 12.52 -18.91
N GLY A 898 2.59 11.20 -18.92
CA GLY A 898 3.60 10.58 -18.05
C GLY A 898 3.97 9.16 -18.46
N MET A 899 4.95 8.58 -17.75
CA MET A 899 5.50 7.25 -18.06
C MET A 899 4.46 6.10 -18.00
N TYR A 900 3.38 6.29 -17.24
CA TYR A 900 2.30 5.31 -17.08
C TYR A 900 0.95 5.79 -17.67
N ARG A 901 0.91 6.95 -18.34
CA ARG A 901 -0.34 7.55 -18.84
C ARG A 901 -0.18 8.12 -20.23
N GLY A 902 -1.24 8.00 -21.02
CA GLY A 902 -1.34 8.60 -22.34
C GLY A 902 -1.34 10.13 -22.31
N LEU A 903 -1.50 10.71 -23.49
CA LEU A 903 -1.56 12.16 -23.66
C LEU A 903 -2.94 12.69 -23.27
N HIS A 904 -2.95 13.79 -22.52
CA HIS A 904 -4.17 14.50 -22.13
C HIS A 904 -4.04 15.99 -22.41
N ARG A 905 -5.19 16.65 -22.57
CA ARG A 905 -5.29 18.11 -22.71
C ARG A 905 -6.36 18.66 -21.77
N TYR A 906 -6.04 19.77 -21.12
CA TYR A 906 -7.02 20.58 -20.41
C TYR A 906 -7.20 21.93 -21.10
N ARG A 907 -8.45 22.25 -21.45
CA ARG A 907 -8.85 23.53 -22.04
C ARG A 907 -9.37 24.45 -20.94
N ILE A 908 -8.71 25.60 -20.80
CA ILE A 908 -9.05 26.63 -19.81
C ILE A 908 -10.46 27.16 -20.10
N GLN A 909 -10.72 27.56 -21.35
CA GLN A 909 -12.06 27.93 -21.79
C GLN A 909 -12.97 26.71 -21.84
N GLY A 910 -14.12 26.80 -21.18
CA GLY A 910 -15.07 25.69 -21.05
C GLY A 910 -14.71 24.65 -19.97
N LYS A 911 -13.52 24.73 -19.36
CA LYS A 911 -13.05 23.82 -18.29
C LYS A 911 -13.16 22.34 -18.70
N ALA A 912 -12.76 22.04 -19.93
CA ALA A 912 -12.94 20.73 -20.56
C ALA A 912 -11.64 19.91 -20.56
N TRP A 913 -11.78 18.60 -20.47
CA TRP A 913 -10.68 17.63 -20.53
C TRP A 913 -10.83 16.80 -21.78
N ASP A 914 -9.73 16.63 -22.52
CA ASP A 914 -9.66 15.78 -23.69
C ASP A 914 -8.60 14.70 -23.46
N ASP A 915 -8.88 13.50 -23.96
CA ASP A 915 -8.01 12.34 -23.88
C ASP A 915 -7.65 11.85 -25.29
N PHE A 916 -6.45 11.30 -25.44
CA PHE A 916 -5.90 10.81 -26.71
C PHE A 916 -5.45 9.35 -26.52
N PRO A 917 -6.38 8.38 -26.48
CA PRO A 917 -6.05 6.98 -26.19
C PRO A 917 -5.13 6.34 -27.24
N ASP A 918 -5.12 6.88 -28.48
CA ASP A 918 -4.22 6.45 -29.55
C ASP A 918 -2.76 6.92 -29.31
N ALA A 919 -2.55 7.91 -28.44
CA ALA A 919 -1.24 8.32 -27.99
C ALA A 919 -0.82 7.44 -26.80
N GLY A 920 0.20 6.61 -27.00
CA GLY A 920 0.83 5.84 -25.92
C GLY A 920 1.44 6.73 -24.83
N PRO A 921 2.12 6.14 -23.83
CA PRO A 921 2.73 6.93 -22.76
C PRO A 921 3.69 7.99 -23.29
N CYS A 922 3.63 9.20 -22.75
CA CYS A 922 4.36 10.36 -23.25
C CYS A 922 5.38 10.86 -22.23
N SER A 923 6.56 11.27 -22.69
CA SER A 923 7.67 11.72 -21.83
C SER A 923 8.06 13.18 -22.05
N SER A 924 7.85 13.72 -23.26
CA SER A 924 8.37 15.02 -23.67
C SER A 924 7.54 15.61 -24.81
N PHE A 925 7.51 16.94 -24.86
CA PHE A 925 6.74 17.71 -25.84
C PHE A 925 7.59 18.84 -26.41
N ILE A 926 7.40 19.14 -27.69
CA ILE A 926 7.92 20.38 -28.29
C ILE A 926 7.00 20.84 -29.43
N LEU A 927 6.83 22.16 -29.56
CA LEU A 927 5.96 22.77 -30.56
C LEU A 927 6.80 23.48 -31.63
N ASP A 928 6.48 23.23 -32.90
CA ASP A 928 7.00 23.98 -34.06
C ASP A 928 5.83 24.41 -34.96
N GLY A 929 5.44 25.67 -34.87
CA GLY A 929 4.25 26.19 -35.54
C GLY A 929 2.98 25.46 -35.09
N ASP A 930 2.37 24.71 -36.02
CA ASP A 930 1.13 23.95 -35.79
C ASP A 930 1.37 22.47 -35.47
N ARG A 931 2.64 22.05 -35.35
CA ARG A 931 3.06 20.66 -35.14
C ARG A 931 3.53 20.45 -33.71
N LEU A 932 2.78 19.64 -32.94
CA LEU A 932 3.17 19.19 -31.61
C LEU A 932 3.91 17.86 -31.72
N PHE A 933 5.20 17.85 -31.43
CA PHE A 933 6.00 16.64 -31.36
C PHE A 933 5.88 16.04 -29.96
N VAL A 934 5.59 14.75 -29.92
CA VAL A 934 5.33 13.97 -28.71
C VAL A 934 6.34 12.82 -28.67
N GLY A 935 7.21 12.84 -27.66
CA GLY A 935 8.13 11.75 -27.36
C GLY A 935 7.38 10.63 -26.63
N GLN A 936 7.35 9.45 -27.21
CA GLN A 936 6.66 8.28 -26.67
C GLN A 936 7.62 7.39 -25.87
N SER A 937 7.13 6.93 -24.72
CA SER A 937 7.78 5.95 -23.85
C SER A 937 7.00 4.64 -23.91
N LEU A 938 7.30 3.82 -24.92
CA LEU A 938 6.46 2.65 -25.24
C LEU A 938 6.60 1.42 -24.32
N ASP A 939 7.35 1.45 -23.21
CA ASP A 939 7.37 0.36 -22.22
C ASP A 939 8.04 0.76 -20.87
N PRO A 940 7.35 0.70 -19.72
CA PRO A 940 7.97 0.83 -18.39
C PRO A 940 8.66 -0.46 -17.90
N ILE A 941 8.30 -1.62 -18.45
CA ILE A 941 8.69 -2.96 -17.97
C ILE A 941 9.39 -3.69 -19.11
N GLY A 942 10.55 -3.15 -19.48
CA GLY A 942 11.29 -3.45 -20.71
C GLY A 942 11.41 -4.94 -21.05
N TYR A 943 10.50 -5.44 -21.88
CA TYR A 943 10.57 -6.79 -22.45
C TYR A 943 9.80 -6.91 -23.78
N LEU A 944 9.47 -5.81 -24.45
CA LEU A 944 8.91 -5.93 -25.79
C LEU A 944 9.97 -6.39 -26.81
N PRO A 945 9.63 -7.38 -27.67
CA PRO A 945 10.46 -7.70 -28.81
C PRO A 945 10.55 -6.50 -29.74
N ASN A 946 11.77 -6.30 -30.21
CA ASN A 946 12.25 -5.29 -31.14
C ASN A 946 11.21 -4.87 -32.21
N ARG A 947 10.80 -3.58 -32.22
CA ARG A 947 9.99 -2.99 -33.30
C ARG A 947 10.85 -2.07 -34.18
N PRO A 948 11.44 -2.57 -35.27
CA PRO A 948 12.46 -1.86 -36.06
C PRO A 948 11.95 -0.65 -36.89
N ALA A 949 10.71 -0.18 -36.72
CA ALA A 949 10.06 0.74 -37.66
C ALA A 949 9.67 2.13 -37.11
N VAL A 950 9.77 2.39 -35.79
CA VAL A 950 9.27 3.63 -35.18
C VAL A 950 10.35 4.32 -34.37
N LEU A 951 10.57 5.63 -34.55
CA LEU A 951 11.58 6.41 -33.81
C LEU A 951 11.18 6.63 -32.34
N GLY A 952 9.89 6.49 -32.02
CA GLY A 952 9.31 6.88 -30.73
C GLY A 952 8.92 8.35 -30.68
N VAL A 953 8.85 9.04 -31.83
CA VAL A 953 8.28 10.39 -31.95
C VAL A 953 7.02 10.33 -32.81
N THR A 954 5.94 10.89 -32.28
CA THR A 954 4.69 11.13 -33.02
C THR A 954 4.40 12.62 -33.10
N ILE A 955 3.82 13.05 -34.20
CA ILE A 955 3.50 14.44 -34.48
C ILE A 955 1.98 14.56 -34.49
N TYR A 956 1.45 15.49 -33.70
CA TYR A 956 0.05 15.88 -33.73
C TYR A 956 -0.08 17.25 -34.40
N ASN A 957 -0.82 17.31 -35.51
CA ASN A 957 -1.11 18.55 -36.20
C ASN A 957 -2.34 19.20 -35.56
N LEU A 958 -2.17 20.42 -35.02
CA LEU A 958 -3.21 21.07 -34.23
C LEU A 958 -4.40 21.56 -35.09
N SER A 959 -4.16 21.91 -36.35
CA SER A 959 -5.19 22.42 -37.29
C SER A 959 -6.16 21.34 -37.79
N ASP A 960 -5.66 20.17 -38.16
CA ASP A 960 -6.46 19.07 -38.72
C ASP A 960 -6.70 17.90 -37.75
N GLN A 961 -6.09 17.96 -36.56
CA GLN A 961 -6.21 16.99 -35.47
C GLN A 961 -5.74 15.58 -35.84
N LYS A 962 -4.78 15.45 -36.76
CA LYS A 962 -4.24 14.16 -37.20
C LYS A 962 -2.87 13.83 -36.62
N TRP A 963 -2.67 12.54 -36.43
CA TRP A 963 -1.41 11.93 -36.01
C TRP A 963 -0.53 11.54 -37.20
N GLN A 964 0.76 11.80 -37.09
CA GLN A 964 1.79 11.32 -38.01
C GLN A 964 2.92 10.65 -37.22
N VAL A 965 3.36 9.47 -37.66
CA VAL A 965 4.47 8.74 -37.02
C VAL A 965 5.78 9.04 -37.76
N VAL A 966 6.86 9.26 -37.01
CA VAL A 966 8.21 9.38 -37.59
C VAL A 966 8.85 7.98 -37.67
N SER A 967 9.21 7.56 -38.89
CA SER A 967 9.82 6.24 -39.12
C SER A 967 11.20 6.13 -38.49
N ALA A 968 11.53 4.95 -37.96
CA ALA A 968 12.87 4.66 -37.47
C ALA A 968 13.90 4.58 -38.61
N THR A 969 15.15 4.90 -38.28
CA THR A 969 16.31 4.63 -39.12
C THR A 969 17.11 3.45 -38.55
N GLU A 970 17.72 2.64 -39.42
CA GLU A 970 18.59 1.54 -39.04
C GLU A 970 19.76 2.01 -38.15
N GLY A 971 19.94 1.37 -37.00
CA GLY A 971 20.97 1.68 -36.00
C GLY A 971 20.45 2.37 -34.72
N LEU A 972 19.17 2.71 -34.63
CA LEU A 972 18.56 3.23 -33.40
C LEU A 972 18.09 2.09 -32.46
N PRO A 973 18.44 2.15 -31.16
CA PRO A 973 18.28 1.03 -30.24
C PRO A 973 16.84 0.76 -29.78
N HIS A 974 16.00 1.79 -29.64
CA HIS A 974 14.69 1.62 -28.99
C HIS A 974 13.69 2.75 -29.31
N VAL A 975 12.40 2.46 -29.15
CA VAL A 975 11.26 3.40 -29.31
C VAL A 975 11.04 4.31 -28.09
N MET A 976 11.94 4.32 -27.10
CA MET A 976 11.77 5.13 -25.89
C MET A 976 12.47 6.48 -26.08
N VAL A 977 11.68 7.48 -26.42
CA VAL A 977 12.11 8.87 -26.45
C VAL A 977 11.82 9.47 -25.09
N THR A 978 12.80 10.17 -24.53
CA THR A 978 12.78 10.71 -23.16
C THR A 978 12.97 12.21 -23.11
N ALA A 979 13.61 12.80 -24.14
CA ALA A 979 13.80 14.23 -24.25
C ALA A 979 13.76 14.67 -25.71
N LEU A 980 13.27 15.89 -25.94
CA LEU A 980 13.22 16.55 -27.23
C LEU A 980 13.77 17.97 -27.11
N ALA A 981 14.43 18.46 -28.15
CA ALA A 981 14.80 19.87 -28.30
C ALA A 981 14.79 20.27 -29.79
N LEU A 982 14.50 21.53 -30.08
CA LEU A 982 14.41 22.04 -31.45
C LEU A 982 15.58 22.99 -31.75
N ASP A 983 16.26 22.78 -32.86
CA ASP A 983 17.30 23.68 -33.41
C ASP A 983 16.98 23.98 -34.87
N GLY A 984 16.24 25.06 -35.13
CA GLY A 984 15.83 25.40 -36.50
C GLY A 984 14.99 24.29 -37.14
N SER A 985 15.52 23.65 -38.20
CA SER A 985 14.86 22.51 -38.85
C SER A 985 15.22 21.14 -38.29
N ASP A 986 16.11 21.08 -37.29
CA ASP A 986 16.52 19.82 -36.66
C ASP A 986 15.77 19.59 -35.35
N LEU A 987 15.13 18.43 -35.24
CA LEU A 987 14.62 17.91 -33.98
C LEU A 987 15.67 17.01 -33.33
N TRP A 988 16.20 17.44 -32.20
CA TRP A 988 17.06 16.62 -31.36
C TRP A 988 16.22 15.69 -30.50
N VAL A 989 16.54 14.39 -30.56
CA VAL A 989 15.82 13.30 -29.92
C VAL A 989 16.77 12.55 -29.00
N GLY A 990 16.47 12.55 -27.70
CA GLY A 990 17.19 11.82 -26.69
C GLY A 990 16.38 10.62 -26.19
N GLY A 991 16.98 9.43 -26.23
CA GLY A 991 16.33 8.19 -25.83
C GLY A 991 17.29 7.19 -25.22
N THR A 992 16.87 5.94 -25.13
CA THR A 992 17.67 4.89 -24.46
C THR A 992 18.97 4.57 -25.17
N GLY A 993 20.09 5.01 -24.59
CA GLY A 993 21.41 4.80 -25.15
C GLY A 993 21.72 5.63 -26.41
N PHE A 994 20.88 6.61 -26.77
CA PHE A 994 21.13 7.43 -27.95
C PHE A 994 20.72 8.91 -27.84
N LEU A 995 21.35 9.71 -28.69
CA LEU A 995 21.01 11.08 -29.04
C LEU A 995 21.05 11.22 -30.56
N ALA A 996 19.99 11.71 -31.18
CA ALA A 996 19.89 11.83 -32.63
C ALA A 996 19.40 13.21 -33.06
N ALA A 997 19.89 13.72 -34.19
CA ALA A 997 19.32 14.86 -34.89
C ALA A 997 18.48 14.36 -36.06
N VAL A 998 17.21 14.74 -36.10
CA VAL A 998 16.25 14.40 -37.14
C VAL A 998 15.94 15.65 -37.94
N ASP A 999 16.21 15.63 -39.24
CA ASP A 999 15.81 16.72 -40.12
C ASP A 999 14.30 16.66 -40.32
N LEU A 1000 13.59 17.71 -39.91
CA LEU A 1000 12.14 17.79 -39.99
C LEU A 1000 11.60 17.90 -41.43
N ARG A 1001 12.45 18.23 -42.41
CA ARG A 1001 12.05 18.31 -43.83
C ARG A 1001 12.00 16.93 -44.47
N SER A 1002 13.05 16.13 -44.25
CA SER A 1002 13.15 14.77 -44.79
C SER A 1002 12.58 13.70 -43.85
N SER A 1003 12.35 14.02 -42.58
CA SER A 1003 12.03 13.07 -41.52
C SER A 1003 13.06 11.95 -41.38
N GLN A 1004 14.34 12.26 -41.63
CA GLN A 1004 15.46 11.31 -41.55
C GLN A 1004 16.45 11.69 -40.46
N VAL A 1005 17.11 10.70 -39.87
CA VAL A 1005 18.21 10.91 -38.93
C VAL A 1005 19.43 11.42 -39.69
N ARG A 1006 19.84 12.65 -39.43
CA ARG A 1006 21.05 13.26 -40.00
C ARG A 1006 22.30 12.84 -39.24
N LYS A 1007 22.23 12.85 -37.90
CA LYS A 1007 23.36 12.58 -37.01
C LYS A 1007 22.90 11.77 -35.80
N LEU A 1008 23.79 10.91 -35.30
CA LEU A 1008 23.52 9.99 -34.20
C LEU A 1008 24.75 9.88 -33.29
N ALA A 1009 24.55 9.93 -31.99
CA ALA A 1009 25.52 9.55 -30.98
C ALA A 1009 24.92 8.48 -30.08
N TYR A 1010 25.74 7.50 -29.69
CA TYR A 1010 25.38 6.61 -28.60
C TYR A 1010 25.89 7.17 -27.29
N ILE A 1011 25.07 7.04 -26.26
CA ILE A 1011 25.38 7.53 -24.93
C ILE A 1011 25.36 6.37 -23.93
N PRO A 1012 26.23 6.37 -22.92
CA PRO A 1012 26.32 5.26 -21.97
C PRO A 1012 25.24 5.37 -20.89
N ALA A 1013 24.01 5.75 -21.25
CA ALA A 1013 22.94 6.09 -20.33
C ALA A 1013 21.59 5.51 -20.76
N ARG A 1014 20.81 5.04 -19.78
CA ARG A 1014 19.46 4.49 -20.01
C ARG A 1014 18.49 5.53 -20.55
N ASN A 1015 18.60 6.79 -20.11
CA ASN A 1015 17.70 7.87 -20.50
C ASN A 1015 18.49 9.15 -20.74
N VAL A 1016 18.06 9.94 -21.72
CA VAL A 1016 18.39 11.36 -21.77
C VAL A 1016 17.38 12.10 -20.93
N ASN A 1017 17.80 12.61 -19.78
CA ASN A 1017 16.90 13.28 -18.84
C ASN A 1017 16.36 14.59 -19.40
N ARG A 1018 17.19 15.35 -20.13
CA ARG A 1018 16.81 16.67 -20.66
C ARG A 1018 17.69 17.08 -21.83
N LEU A 1019 17.08 17.77 -22.80
CA LEU A 1019 17.76 18.44 -23.92
C LEU A 1019 17.33 19.91 -23.97
N GLN A 1020 18.28 20.80 -24.26
CA GLN A 1020 18.05 22.24 -24.44
C GLN A 1020 19.02 22.78 -25.48
N VAL A 1021 18.57 23.75 -26.28
CA VAL A 1021 19.42 24.47 -27.25
C VAL A 1021 19.63 25.89 -26.73
N GLY A 1022 20.89 26.33 -26.66
CA GLY A 1022 21.23 27.67 -26.14
C GLY A 1022 22.70 28.02 -26.36
N GLY A 1023 22.97 29.29 -26.69
CA GLY A 1023 24.34 29.79 -26.88
C GLY A 1023 25.09 29.19 -28.08
N GLY A 1024 24.38 28.63 -29.07
CA GLY A 1024 24.98 27.88 -30.19
C GLY A 1024 25.33 26.42 -29.86
N TYR A 1025 24.87 25.92 -28.71
CA TYR A 1025 25.13 24.56 -28.26
C TYR A 1025 23.85 23.77 -28.02
N LEU A 1026 23.93 22.46 -28.21
CA LEU A 1026 23.00 21.51 -27.64
C LEU A 1026 23.55 21.06 -26.28
N TRP A 1027 22.72 21.21 -25.26
CA TRP A 1027 22.98 20.77 -23.90
C TRP A 1027 22.18 19.52 -23.62
N ALA A 1028 22.86 18.47 -23.17
CA ALA A 1028 22.25 17.18 -22.85
C ALA A 1028 22.57 16.77 -21.42
N GLN A 1029 21.54 16.39 -20.67
CA GLN A 1029 21.69 15.84 -19.33
C GLN A 1029 21.36 14.37 -19.32
N PHE A 1030 22.30 13.55 -18.82
CA PHE A 1030 22.10 12.13 -18.56
C PHE A 1030 23.15 11.62 -17.57
N ASN A 1031 22.88 10.49 -16.90
CA ASN A 1031 23.79 9.90 -15.90
C ASN A 1031 24.31 10.91 -14.85
N LYS A 1032 23.48 11.87 -14.41
CA LYS A 1032 23.85 12.92 -13.44
C LYS A 1032 24.94 13.89 -13.92
N HIS A 1033 25.17 13.98 -15.23
CA HIS A 1033 26.14 14.90 -15.82
C HIS A 1033 25.49 15.76 -16.90
N LEU A 1034 26.10 16.91 -17.17
CA LEU A 1034 25.77 17.79 -18.27
C LEU A 1034 26.84 17.66 -19.36
N PHE A 1035 26.38 17.57 -20.60
CA PHE A 1035 27.18 17.48 -21.80
C PHE A 1035 26.84 18.63 -22.74
N LYS A 1036 27.83 19.04 -23.52
CA LYS A 1036 27.76 20.19 -24.41
C LYS A 1036 28.25 19.81 -25.80
N LEU A 1037 27.45 20.09 -26.81
CA LEU A 1037 27.76 19.85 -28.22
C LEU A 1037 27.65 21.14 -29.02
N ASN A 1038 28.71 21.49 -29.75
CA ASN A 1038 28.70 22.64 -30.65
C ASN A 1038 27.86 22.32 -31.89
N LEU A 1039 26.76 23.07 -32.09
CA LEU A 1039 25.85 22.81 -33.20
C LEU A 1039 26.53 23.07 -34.55
N ALA A 1040 27.52 23.98 -34.62
CA ALA A 1040 28.27 24.24 -35.85
C ALA A 1040 29.16 23.06 -36.29
N GLU A 1041 29.59 22.20 -35.37
CA GLU A 1041 30.46 21.03 -35.68
C GLU A 1041 29.66 19.85 -36.25
N VAL A 1042 28.34 19.86 -36.08
CA VAL A 1042 27.46 18.72 -36.39
C VAL A 1042 26.46 19.05 -37.51
N ARG A 1043 26.44 20.31 -37.95
CA ARG A 1043 25.66 20.80 -39.09
C ARG A 1043 26.26 20.41 -40.43
#